data_AF-A0A6G3LKI6-F1
#
_entry.id   AF-A0A6G3LKI6-F1
#
_cell.length_a   1.000
_cell.length_b   1.000
_cell.length_c   1.000
_cell.angle_alpha   90.00
_cell.angle_beta   90.00
_cell.angle_gamma   90.00
#
_symmetry.space_group_name_H-M   'P 1'
#
loop_
_entity.id
_entity.type
_entity.pdbx_description
1 polymer ?
#
loop_
_entity_poly.entity_id
_entity_poly.type
_entity_poly.pdbx_seq_one_letter_code
_entity_poly.pdbx_strand_id
1 'polypeptide(L)'
;MHYLEKHTLDAALVTLLVSSRILKRYRVRTKSGIEAGDAEVENFLSGLEEDRLPESFAVWFARLLSKEISQNELERLRNRSLAVDPLSFAEKTPESSKTPLLSPMWILKLMQQDKTSWEIYQELWQHNCYREAENEWNKLLRQILDEEIWLPVEPMPRDLSGFLDTLKLHKYNDLASRIRYAEVVKSYIRMLRGVGNFYRRLGSLDGLLETLGAVLTSSLILVPAWVGIRPPDAPLSTVALLNGCLSALENGFSLVALDIHGIQDFIYAPIKEAAASRVLRGRSMLVELIQFTMTRLAIEMLGASIQLIKEGGAPTFITPALDAKRLEEFSELLGKWMTKQYAARLWITVASSQPHQTSGALCPGDPLYYAFEELEQSLVVEKSRRYTYALVHLRELSKKRLKGFDNLTGEPVLEDDMWALEVSQQSMEYASTLAPGKLTVGDLLSGMTHISLACGNVARNLATIVSVYFFKNTKPNEQDAKAFADKLAKSLGEGGQERLYIRGKGIGTREEIFMLDVALAPFIEVGAIHVLGALSEPKLGQPQRNKAVAIALLNYVIERLKEQKLESDHVHIEVRVVNAPQDFVLPEELADRLKELEVKVGVSMLHFFTNTYHPVKHEEHQISLVDLDEMPVIAVAHLDADGVGDIKKKLTRLPILYASLTDFLLMGFGMKAYACLISKADKETGSIILYAGGDDVSAYGRWHDVLELIKDVDTEVLEKFLKPLTASGGISLADNKTPILHLISVAKNAEKEAKRERMIRATAEGLIHIQSLTAEPLRLRGGHLDLEKLTSCLERAKDLREIKAYIYALAELAYEATKLIASQGHAGSIGAQDEIMAKARVVVGYKYLLARREKDFELLNHVFKSCGVLLPSMESNSNEIVNQLVELKPLLDLLALRLREYT
;
A
#
# COMPACT_ATOMS: atom_id res chain seq x y z
N MET A 1 21.16 23.45 -12.20
CA MET A 1 21.62 22.05 -12.30
C MET A 1 22.79 21.71 -11.38
N HIS A 2 23.94 22.41 -11.43
CA HIS A 2 25.05 22.15 -10.49
C HIS A 2 24.65 22.24 -8.99
N TYR A 3 23.68 23.12 -8.69
CA TYR A 3 23.06 23.22 -7.36
C TYR A 3 22.28 21.95 -6.95
N LEU A 4 21.53 21.32 -7.87
CA LEU A 4 20.76 20.11 -7.59
C LEU A 4 21.68 18.91 -7.36
N GLU A 5 22.71 18.71 -8.19
CA GLU A 5 23.67 17.62 -7.98
C GLU A 5 24.43 17.76 -6.66
N LYS A 6 24.86 18.98 -6.32
CA LYS A 6 25.51 19.25 -5.03
C LYS A 6 24.54 18.97 -3.87
N HIS A 7 23.30 19.45 -3.97
CA HIS A 7 22.28 19.21 -2.97
C HIS A 7 22.01 17.71 -2.77
N THR A 8 21.85 16.95 -3.86
CA THR A 8 21.65 15.49 -3.82
C THR A 8 22.82 14.78 -3.17
N LEU A 9 24.06 15.18 -3.49
CA LEU A 9 25.26 14.61 -2.86
C LEU A 9 25.32 14.94 -1.37
N ASP A 10 25.10 16.20 -0.99
CA ASP A 10 25.09 16.64 0.41
C ASP A 10 24.02 15.86 1.21
N ALA A 11 22.82 15.72 0.68
CA ALA A 11 21.74 14.96 1.30
C ALA A 11 22.10 13.48 1.48
N ALA A 12 22.61 12.83 0.42
CA ALA A 12 23.04 11.44 0.46
C ALA A 12 24.12 11.20 1.53
N LEU A 13 25.13 12.07 1.57
CA LEU A 13 26.24 11.94 2.52
C LEU A 13 25.78 12.15 3.97
N VAL A 14 24.93 13.15 4.23
CA VAL A 14 24.38 13.35 5.58
C VAL A 14 23.52 12.16 6.01
N THR A 15 22.68 11.62 5.12
CA THR A 15 21.91 10.39 5.40
C THR A 15 22.82 9.21 5.78
N LEU A 16 23.94 9.04 5.08
CA LEU A 16 24.93 7.99 5.39
C LEU A 16 25.69 8.26 6.69
N LEU A 17 26.05 9.51 6.97
CA LEU A 17 26.67 9.92 8.24
C LEU A 17 25.77 9.60 9.42
N VAL A 18 24.47 9.94 9.33
CA VAL A 18 23.50 9.71 10.41
C VAL A 18 23.25 8.23 10.63
N SER A 19 22.97 7.48 9.57
CA SER A 19 22.72 6.03 9.66
C SER A 19 23.92 5.26 10.23
N SER A 20 25.13 5.54 9.75
CA SER A 20 26.35 4.88 10.25
C SER A 20 26.68 5.26 11.69
N ARG A 21 26.49 6.52 12.09
CA ARG A 21 26.67 6.97 13.48
C ARG A 21 25.73 6.27 14.46
N ILE A 22 24.49 6.02 14.07
CA ILE A 22 23.52 5.30 14.90
C ILE A 22 23.87 3.80 14.96
N LEU A 23 24.19 3.18 13.82
CA LEU A 23 24.64 1.79 13.76
C LEU A 23 25.89 1.53 14.63
N LYS A 24 26.83 2.49 14.67
CA LYS A 24 28.00 2.46 15.57
C LYS A 24 27.62 2.27 17.04
N ARG A 25 26.59 2.99 17.51
CA ARG A 25 26.18 2.95 18.93
C ARG A 25 25.67 1.57 19.36
N TYR A 26 25.19 0.74 18.43
CA TYR A 26 24.76 -0.63 18.70
C TYR A 26 25.91 -1.65 18.86
N ARG A 27 27.19 -1.22 18.86
CA ARG A 27 28.37 -2.08 19.10
C ARG A 27 28.24 -3.43 18.41
N VAL A 28 28.09 -3.42 17.08
CA VAL A 28 27.80 -4.61 16.27
C VAL A 28 28.97 -5.60 16.37
N ARG A 29 28.91 -6.53 17.34
CA ARG A 29 29.93 -7.57 17.54
C ARG A 29 29.60 -8.80 16.71
N THR A 30 30.61 -9.33 16.03
CA THR A 30 30.55 -10.65 15.41
C THR A 30 30.82 -11.70 16.50
N LYS A 31 30.03 -12.78 16.55
CA LYS A 31 30.57 -14.03 17.12
C LYS A 31 31.58 -14.54 16.10
N SER A 32 32.78 -14.90 16.56
CA SER A 32 33.82 -15.53 15.75
C SER A 32 33.21 -16.68 14.93
N GLY A 33 33.01 -16.45 13.64
CA GLY A 33 32.23 -17.34 12.78
C GLY A 33 31.50 -16.64 11.64
N ILE A 34 32.07 -15.58 11.07
CA ILE A 34 31.71 -15.17 9.71
C ILE A 34 32.44 -16.15 8.78
N GLU A 35 31.70 -16.82 7.90
CA GLU A 35 32.30 -17.54 6.77
C GLU A 35 33.14 -16.55 5.96
N ALA A 36 34.42 -16.88 5.80
CA ALA A 36 35.42 -16.07 5.10
C ALA A 36 34.87 -15.60 3.74
N GLY A 37 34.59 -14.30 3.62
CA GLY A 37 34.09 -13.75 2.35
C GLY A 37 33.87 -12.23 2.29
N ASP A 38 33.61 -11.56 3.40
CA ASP A 38 33.09 -10.17 3.35
C ASP A 38 33.97 -9.18 4.13
N ALA A 39 35.25 -9.10 3.74
CA ALA A 39 36.26 -8.23 4.36
C ALA A 39 35.79 -6.75 4.47
N GLU A 40 34.95 -6.25 3.56
CA GLU A 40 34.39 -4.89 3.66
C GLU A 40 33.35 -4.74 4.78
N VAL A 41 32.50 -5.76 5.00
CA VAL A 41 31.57 -5.77 6.13
C VAL A 41 32.36 -5.88 7.41
N GLU A 42 33.37 -6.77 7.46
CA GLU A 42 34.26 -6.87 8.62
C GLU A 42 35.04 -5.57 8.86
N ASN A 43 35.49 -4.87 7.82
CA ASN A 43 36.16 -3.58 7.94
C ASN A 43 35.21 -2.49 8.44
N PHE A 44 33.97 -2.43 7.93
CA PHE A 44 32.97 -1.50 8.44
C PHE A 44 32.64 -1.81 9.91
N LEU A 45 32.38 -3.07 10.24
CA LEU A 45 32.08 -3.52 11.60
C LEU A 45 33.23 -3.27 12.58
N SER A 46 34.46 -3.62 12.21
CA SER A 46 35.66 -3.40 13.02
C SER A 46 35.95 -1.90 13.18
N GLY A 47 35.72 -1.13 12.12
CA GLY A 47 35.94 0.30 12.14
C GLY A 47 34.87 1.09 12.91
N LEU A 48 33.64 0.56 13.09
CA LEU A 48 32.57 1.29 13.81
C LEU A 48 32.96 1.61 15.25
N GLU A 49 34.05 1.08 15.78
CA GLU A 49 34.58 1.40 17.11
C GLU A 49 35.33 2.75 17.16
N GLU A 50 35.88 3.24 16.05
CA GLU A 50 36.67 4.48 15.98
C GLU A 50 35.79 5.72 15.70
N ASP A 51 35.94 6.84 16.43
CA ASP A 51 35.05 8.03 16.29
C ASP A 51 35.11 8.73 14.92
N ARG A 52 36.10 8.37 14.10
CA ARG A 52 36.25 8.83 12.72
C ARG A 52 35.48 7.98 11.71
N LEU A 53 34.84 6.88 12.14
CA LEU A 53 34.24 5.95 11.19
C LEU A 53 33.02 6.49 10.42
N PRO A 54 32.03 7.17 11.05
CA PRO A 54 30.87 7.66 10.30
C PRO A 54 31.29 8.54 9.10
N GLU A 55 32.25 9.44 9.33
CA GLU A 55 32.87 10.27 8.28
C GLU A 55 33.59 9.40 7.24
N SER A 56 34.38 8.41 7.67
CA SER A 56 35.05 7.50 6.73
C SER A 56 34.08 6.69 5.85
N PHE A 57 32.87 6.39 6.34
CA PHE A 57 31.84 5.68 5.58
C PHE A 57 31.21 6.57 4.51
N ALA A 58 30.90 7.82 4.85
CA ALA A 58 30.46 8.81 3.87
C ALA A 58 31.55 9.06 2.81
N VAL A 59 32.82 9.12 3.22
CA VAL A 59 33.97 9.20 2.31
C VAL A 59 34.10 7.95 1.43
N TRP A 60 33.91 6.76 1.98
CA TRP A 60 33.91 5.51 1.22
C TRP A 60 32.85 5.53 0.13
N PHE A 61 31.62 5.91 0.45
CA PHE A 61 30.55 6.00 -0.53
C PHE A 61 30.82 7.09 -1.58
N ALA A 62 31.34 8.25 -1.16
CA ALA A 62 31.75 9.29 -2.08
C ALA A 62 32.83 8.83 -3.06
N ARG A 63 33.82 8.06 -2.57
CA ARG A 63 34.84 7.43 -3.42
C ARG A 63 34.24 6.43 -4.40
N LEU A 64 33.23 5.65 -3.98
CA LEU A 64 32.49 4.78 -4.90
C LEU A 64 31.84 5.57 -6.03
N LEU A 65 31.37 6.79 -5.76
CA LEU A 65 30.82 7.74 -6.75
C LEU A 65 31.91 8.51 -7.54
N SER A 66 33.20 8.25 -7.29
CA SER A 66 34.33 9.03 -7.81
C SER A 66 34.24 10.53 -7.49
N LYS A 67 33.75 10.86 -6.28
CA LYS A 67 33.73 12.20 -5.70
C LYS A 67 34.77 12.30 -4.58
N GLU A 68 35.55 13.36 -4.60
CA GLU A 68 36.43 13.70 -3.48
C GLU A 68 35.72 14.65 -2.52
N ILE A 69 35.84 14.40 -1.23
CA ILE A 69 35.30 15.26 -0.17
C ILE A 69 36.45 15.70 0.72
N SER A 70 36.60 17.02 0.87
CA SER A 70 37.60 17.59 1.77
C SER A 70 37.20 17.43 3.24
N GLN A 71 38.16 17.48 4.17
CA GLN A 71 37.87 17.49 5.60
C GLN A 71 36.96 18.65 6.01
N ASN A 72 37.17 19.85 5.45
CA ASN A 72 36.32 21.01 5.71
C ASN A 72 34.87 20.77 5.28
N GLU A 73 34.66 20.04 4.18
CA GLU A 73 33.33 19.72 3.70
C GLU A 73 32.65 18.65 4.54
N LEU A 74 33.39 17.64 5.03
CA LEU A 74 32.87 16.70 6.02
C LEU A 74 32.47 17.41 7.32
N GLU A 75 33.29 18.35 7.79
CA GLU A 75 33.00 19.14 8.98
C GLU A 75 31.77 20.05 8.76
N ARG A 76 31.62 20.64 7.56
CA ARG A 76 30.40 21.36 7.14
C ARG A 76 29.18 20.46 7.22
N LEU A 77 29.21 19.27 6.60
CA LEU A 77 28.09 18.34 6.59
C LEU A 77 27.75 17.83 7.99
N ARG A 78 28.77 17.57 8.82
CA ARG A 78 28.60 17.17 10.21
C ARG A 78 27.96 18.26 11.05
N ASN A 79 28.39 19.51 10.94
CA ASN A 79 27.82 20.63 11.68
C ASN A 79 26.39 20.95 11.26
N ARG A 80 26.03 20.62 10.01
CA ARG A 80 24.66 20.76 9.49
C ARG A 80 23.77 19.57 9.77
N SER A 81 24.32 18.39 10.07
CA SER A 81 23.52 17.25 10.52
C SER A 81 22.72 17.68 11.73
N LEU A 82 21.40 17.67 11.62
CA LEU A 82 20.55 18.16 12.70
C LEU A 82 20.76 17.23 13.89
N ALA A 83 20.79 17.78 15.11
CA ALA A 83 20.88 16.98 16.32
C ALA A 83 19.63 16.08 16.38
N VAL A 84 19.81 14.83 15.95
CA VAL A 84 18.80 13.76 16.04
C VAL A 84 18.62 13.32 17.50
N ASP A 85 19.56 13.69 18.37
CA ASP A 85 19.55 13.36 19.78
C ASP A 85 18.98 14.57 20.55
N PRO A 86 17.68 14.60 20.88
CA PRO A 86 17.16 15.55 21.87
C PRO A 86 17.91 15.45 23.22
N LEU A 87 18.75 14.42 23.39
CA LEU A 87 19.45 14.05 24.62
C LEU A 87 20.95 13.80 24.43
N SER A 88 21.64 14.54 23.55
CA SER A 88 23.13 14.55 23.50
C SER A 88 23.80 15.00 24.82
N PHE A 89 23.05 15.14 25.92
CA PHE A 89 23.49 15.52 27.26
C PHE A 89 23.56 14.36 28.28
N ALA A 90 23.24 13.12 27.91
CA ALA A 90 23.34 11.99 28.83
C ALA A 90 24.50 11.04 28.47
N GLU A 91 25.72 11.37 28.91
CA GLU A 91 26.93 10.54 28.84
C GLU A 91 26.86 9.22 29.65
N LYS A 92 25.69 8.85 30.18
CA LYS A 92 25.53 7.63 30.98
C LYS A 92 24.18 6.97 30.71
N THR A 93 24.13 6.07 29.73
CA THR A 93 23.18 4.94 29.81
C THR A 93 23.91 3.64 29.46
N PRO A 94 23.75 2.57 30.27
CA PRO A 94 24.60 1.38 30.22
C PRO A 94 24.14 0.36 29.17
N GLU A 95 25.11 -0.37 28.60
CA GLU A 95 25.09 -1.81 28.31
C GLU A 95 23.86 -2.55 27.71
N SER A 96 23.07 -1.97 26.79
CA SER A 96 22.30 -2.84 25.88
C SER A 96 22.46 -2.47 24.42
N SER A 97 23.48 -3.02 23.76
CA SER A 97 23.66 -3.05 22.30
C SER A 97 22.55 -3.84 21.54
N LYS A 98 21.42 -4.14 22.20
CA LYS A 98 20.37 -5.04 21.73
C LYS A 98 19.00 -4.44 22.03
N THR A 99 18.65 -3.37 21.33
CA THR A 99 17.35 -2.70 21.47
C THR A 99 16.47 -3.06 20.27
N PRO A 100 15.34 -3.77 20.45
CA PRO A 100 14.37 -3.98 19.38
C PRO A 100 13.68 -2.67 19.01
N LEU A 101 13.11 -2.60 17.81
CA LEU A 101 12.32 -1.43 17.42
C LEU A 101 10.98 -1.49 18.14
N LEU A 102 10.62 -0.41 18.80
CA LEU A 102 9.28 -0.24 19.34
C LEU A 102 8.34 0.22 18.22
N SER A 103 7.22 -0.48 18.03
CA SER A 103 6.27 -0.16 16.96
C SER A 103 5.78 1.30 17.11
N PRO A 104 5.85 2.14 16.05
CA PRO A 104 5.27 3.48 16.06
C PRO A 104 3.78 3.49 16.43
N MET A 105 3.08 2.37 16.21
CA MET A 105 1.66 2.20 16.54
C MET A 105 1.37 2.28 18.05
N TRP A 106 2.37 2.07 18.91
CA TRP A 106 2.17 2.20 20.35
C TRP A 106 1.67 3.59 20.77
N ILE A 107 2.03 4.64 20.02
CA ILE A 107 1.57 6.01 20.30
C ILE A 107 0.04 6.10 20.41
N LEU A 108 -0.69 5.27 19.66
CA LEU A 108 -2.15 5.21 19.68
C LEU A 108 -2.69 4.79 21.05
N LYS A 109 -1.98 3.93 21.76
CA LYS A 109 -2.35 3.49 23.11
C LYS A 109 -2.38 4.67 24.08
N LEU A 110 -1.36 5.54 24.01
CA LEU A 110 -1.29 6.77 24.81
C LEU A 110 -2.44 7.71 24.44
N MET A 111 -2.69 7.89 23.14
CA MET A 111 -3.75 8.78 22.65
C MET A 111 -5.16 8.32 23.02
N GLN A 112 -5.39 7.01 23.16
CA GLN A 112 -6.70 6.40 23.41
C GLN A 112 -6.97 6.13 24.89
N GLN A 113 -5.96 5.70 25.66
CA GLN A 113 -6.17 5.18 27.03
C GLN A 113 -5.80 6.17 28.13
N ASP A 114 -4.92 7.14 27.87
CA ASP A 114 -4.42 8.05 28.91
C ASP A 114 -4.22 9.48 28.35
N LYS A 115 -5.33 10.25 28.29
CA LYS A 115 -5.30 11.64 27.82
C LYS A 115 -4.31 12.50 28.61
N THR A 116 -4.16 12.23 29.90
CA THR A 116 -3.26 12.98 30.78
C THR A 116 -1.80 12.65 30.46
N SER A 117 -1.45 11.37 30.29
CA SER A 117 -0.09 11.00 29.85
C SER A 117 0.21 11.47 28.43
N TRP A 118 -0.77 11.52 27.54
CA TRP A 118 -0.60 12.09 26.19
C TRP A 118 -0.34 13.60 26.23
N GLU A 119 -1.11 14.36 27.02
CA GLU A 119 -0.92 15.80 27.20
C GLU A 119 0.43 16.10 27.87
N ILE A 120 0.75 15.37 28.95
CA ILE A 120 2.06 15.43 29.62
C ILE A 120 3.18 15.10 28.63
N TYR A 121 3.03 14.05 27.82
CA TYR A 121 4.01 13.68 26.80
C TYR A 121 4.22 14.80 25.76
N GLN A 122 3.14 15.45 25.32
CA GLN A 122 3.22 16.59 24.40
C GLN A 122 3.92 17.79 25.02
N GLU A 123 3.56 18.16 26.26
CA GLU A 123 4.18 19.28 26.98
C GLU A 123 5.66 19.01 27.27
N LEU A 124 6.00 17.81 27.75
CA LEU A 124 7.38 17.40 28.02
C LEU A 124 8.24 17.38 26.77
N TRP A 125 7.68 16.91 25.64
CA TRP A 125 8.34 16.97 24.34
C TRP A 125 8.59 18.44 23.97
N GLN A 126 7.55 19.28 23.93
CA GLN A 126 7.65 20.70 23.53
C GLN A 126 8.57 21.56 24.40
N HIS A 127 8.66 21.29 25.71
CA HIS A 127 9.43 22.11 26.66
C HIS A 127 10.85 21.60 26.93
N ASN A 128 11.30 20.54 26.25
CA ASN A 128 12.64 19.98 26.43
C ASN A 128 12.91 19.53 27.89
N CYS A 129 11.86 19.21 28.67
CA CYS A 129 11.89 18.90 30.10
C CYS A 129 12.23 17.42 30.37
N TYR A 130 13.25 16.87 29.71
CA TYR A 130 13.48 15.42 29.71
C TYR A 130 13.93 14.81 31.04
N ARG A 131 14.63 15.58 31.89
CA ARG A 131 15.03 15.10 33.23
C ARG A 131 13.82 14.93 34.16
N GLU A 132 12.81 15.79 34.01
CA GLU A 132 11.56 15.71 34.75
C GLU A 132 10.66 14.59 34.18
N ALA A 133 10.74 14.37 32.86
CA ALA A 133 10.06 13.29 32.14
C ALA A 133 10.60 11.88 32.46
N GLU A 134 11.87 11.74 32.84
CA GLU A 134 12.55 10.45 32.99
C GLU A 134 11.86 9.51 33.99
N ASN A 135 11.27 10.08 35.06
CA ASN A 135 10.57 9.28 36.07
C ASN A 135 9.21 8.76 35.58
N GLU A 136 8.40 9.60 34.94
CA GLU A 136 7.12 9.18 34.34
C GLU A 136 7.38 8.23 33.16
N TRP A 137 8.46 8.46 32.43
CA TRP A 137 8.89 7.58 31.37
C TRP A 137 9.29 6.20 31.87
N ASN A 138 10.12 6.13 32.92
CA ASN A 138 10.50 4.87 33.53
C ASN A 138 9.30 4.07 34.07
N LYS A 139 8.22 4.74 34.50
CA LYS A 139 6.97 4.06 34.88
C LYS A 139 6.27 3.47 33.65
N LEU A 140 6.12 4.26 32.59
CA LEU A 140 5.47 3.84 31.35
C LEU A 140 6.26 2.71 30.65
N LEU A 141 7.60 2.82 30.61
CA LEU A 141 8.52 1.78 30.14
C LEU A 141 8.28 0.44 30.80
N ARG A 142 8.15 0.41 32.14
CA ARG A 142 7.92 -0.85 32.87
C ARG A 142 6.61 -1.52 32.47
N GLN A 143 5.61 -0.74 32.06
CA GLN A 143 4.31 -1.27 31.64
C GLN A 143 4.39 -1.92 30.25
N ILE A 144 5.23 -1.40 29.35
CA ILE A 144 5.26 -1.83 27.94
C ILE A 144 6.25 -2.93 27.59
N LEU A 145 7.24 -3.21 28.46
CA LEU A 145 8.24 -4.24 28.20
C LEU A 145 7.63 -5.63 28.00
N ASP A 146 6.56 -5.93 28.74
CA ASP A 146 5.86 -7.22 28.70
C ASP A 146 4.73 -7.26 27.67
N GLU A 147 4.52 -6.17 26.92
CA GLU A 147 3.51 -6.08 25.88
C GLU A 147 4.04 -6.53 24.51
N GLU A 148 3.17 -7.11 23.70
CA GLU A 148 3.45 -7.47 22.32
C GLU A 148 3.32 -6.24 21.41
N ILE A 149 4.31 -5.34 21.49
CA ILE A 149 4.38 -4.08 20.71
C ILE A 149 5.77 -3.82 20.11
N TRP A 150 6.67 -4.81 20.17
CA TRP A 150 8.05 -4.71 19.73
C TRP A 150 8.30 -5.50 18.45
N LEU A 151 9.17 -4.98 17.59
CA LEU A 151 9.55 -5.57 16.31
C LEU A 151 11.01 -6.03 16.30
N PRO A 152 11.31 -7.13 15.59
CA PRO A 152 12.66 -7.62 15.45
C PRO A 152 13.54 -6.64 14.66
N VAL A 153 14.85 -6.71 14.87
CA VAL A 153 15.84 -5.90 14.14
C VAL A 153 16.41 -6.73 12.99
N GLU A 154 15.80 -6.58 11.81
CA GLU A 154 16.14 -7.32 10.60
C GLU A 154 15.92 -6.43 9.36
N PRO A 155 16.62 -6.66 8.22
CA PRO A 155 16.21 -6.04 6.96
C PRO A 155 14.83 -6.57 6.53
N MET A 156 14.15 -5.87 5.61
CA MET A 156 12.93 -6.41 4.99
C MET A 156 13.23 -7.79 4.39
N PRO A 157 12.33 -8.79 4.49
CA PRO A 157 12.58 -10.12 3.94
C PRO A 157 12.79 -10.03 2.42
N ARG A 158 13.54 -10.96 1.81
CA ARG A 158 13.72 -10.98 0.34
C ARG A 158 12.43 -11.38 -0.38
N ASP A 159 11.69 -12.32 0.20
CA ASP A 159 10.45 -12.85 -0.32
C ASP A 159 9.24 -12.34 0.46
N LEU A 160 8.11 -12.18 -0.22
CA LEU A 160 6.91 -11.61 0.38
C LEU A 160 6.32 -12.45 1.52
N SER A 161 6.43 -13.77 1.47
CA SER A 161 5.93 -14.65 2.54
C SER A 161 6.65 -14.41 3.87
N GLY A 162 7.89 -13.95 3.85
CA GLY A 162 8.65 -13.62 5.06
C GLY A 162 8.06 -12.46 5.86
N PHE A 163 7.22 -11.60 5.25
CA PHE A 163 6.63 -10.45 5.97
C PHE A 163 5.66 -10.87 7.08
N LEU A 164 5.07 -12.08 7.01
CA LEU A 164 4.19 -12.56 8.08
C LEU A 164 4.93 -12.68 9.42
N ASP A 165 6.14 -13.24 9.37
CA ASP A 165 6.99 -13.43 10.54
C ASP A 165 7.78 -12.16 10.89
N THR A 166 8.40 -11.50 9.91
CA THR A 166 9.24 -10.32 10.15
C THR A 166 8.46 -9.14 10.73
N LEU A 167 7.18 -8.98 10.37
CA LEU A 167 6.31 -7.91 10.88
C LEU A 167 5.42 -8.37 12.04
N LYS A 168 5.81 -9.42 12.76
CA LYS A 168 5.09 -9.88 13.95
C LYS A 168 5.54 -9.11 15.19
N LEU A 169 4.58 -8.66 16.00
CA LEU A 169 4.86 -8.05 17.29
C LEU A 169 5.26 -9.11 18.33
N HIS A 170 6.19 -8.75 19.19
CA HIS A 170 6.73 -9.57 20.26
C HIS A 170 6.87 -8.76 21.55
N LYS A 171 7.17 -9.45 22.65
CA LYS A 171 7.62 -8.82 23.90
C LYS A 171 9.10 -8.43 23.80
N TYR A 172 9.50 -7.42 24.56
CA TYR A 172 10.87 -6.92 24.54
C TYR A 172 11.89 -8.02 24.86
N ASN A 173 11.66 -8.79 25.93
CA ASN A 173 12.59 -9.80 26.42
C ASN A 173 12.80 -10.96 25.43
N ASP A 174 11.78 -11.26 24.62
CA ASP A 174 11.85 -12.32 23.60
C ASP A 174 12.81 -11.93 22.45
N LEU A 175 12.85 -10.64 22.12
CA LEU A 175 13.67 -10.09 21.04
C LEU A 175 15.08 -9.71 21.50
N ALA A 176 15.21 -9.06 22.66
CA ALA A 176 16.48 -8.52 23.13
C ALA A 176 17.60 -9.57 23.18
N SER A 177 17.27 -10.84 23.38
CA SER A 177 18.24 -11.95 23.36
C SER A 177 18.73 -12.34 21.95
N ARG A 178 17.93 -12.11 20.91
CA ARG A 178 18.09 -12.62 19.53
C ARG A 178 18.59 -11.60 18.50
N ILE A 179 18.63 -10.31 18.86
CA ILE A 179 19.02 -9.23 17.94
C ILE A 179 20.42 -9.42 17.34
N ARG A 180 20.50 -9.27 16.02
CA ARG A 180 21.75 -9.36 15.23
C ARG A 180 21.82 -8.26 14.16
N TYR A 181 22.42 -7.12 14.50
CA TYR A 181 22.65 -6.01 13.55
C TYR A 181 23.59 -6.36 12.39
N ALA A 182 24.38 -7.43 12.47
CA ALA A 182 25.32 -7.81 11.42
C ALA A 182 24.61 -8.10 10.09
N GLU A 183 23.45 -8.76 10.11
CA GLU A 183 22.69 -9.07 8.88
C GLU A 183 22.09 -7.82 8.23
N VAL A 184 21.62 -6.88 9.05
CA VAL A 184 21.20 -5.53 8.60
C VAL A 184 22.35 -4.82 7.88
N VAL A 185 23.53 -4.79 8.49
CA VAL A 185 24.72 -4.13 7.94
C VAL A 185 25.18 -4.77 6.63
N LYS A 186 25.21 -6.12 6.56
CA LYS A 186 25.53 -6.85 5.32
C LYS A 186 24.59 -6.48 4.18
N SER A 187 23.27 -6.49 4.43
CA SER A 187 22.27 -6.11 3.43
C SER A 187 22.49 -4.67 2.96
N TYR A 188 22.70 -3.75 3.91
CA TYR A 188 22.87 -2.32 3.63
C TYR A 188 24.11 -2.04 2.77
N ILE A 189 25.29 -2.56 3.16
CA ILE A 189 26.55 -2.35 2.42
C ILE A 189 26.47 -2.96 1.02
N ARG A 190 25.92 -4.18 0.89
CA ARG A 190 25.73 -4.84 -0.41
C ARG A 190 24.96 -3.95 -1.39
N MET A 191 23.85 -3.37 -0.94
CA MET A 191 23.01 -2.51 -1.77
C MET A 191 23.71 -1.18 -2.10
N LEU A 192 24.35 -0.54 -1.10
CA LEU A 192 25.11 0.69 -1.31
C LEU A 192 26.27 0.53 -2.28
N ARG A 193 26.97 -0.62 -2.26
CA ARG A 193 28.03 -0.91 -3.23
C ARG A 193 27.48 -0.95 -4.65
N GLY A 194 26.35 -1.63 -4.86
CA GLY A 194 25.67 -1.68 -6.16
C GLY A 194 25.24 -0.29 -6.64
N VAL A 195 24.65 0.51 -5.74
CA VAL A 195 24.24 1.89 -6.02
C VAL A 195 25.45 2.76 -6.40
N GLY A 196 26.49 2.81 -5.55
CA GLY A 196 27.68 3.63 -5.79
C GLY A 196 28.36 3.28 -7.12
N ASN A 197 28.46 1.99 -7.43
CA ASN A 197 29.00 1.50 -8.69
C ASN A 197 28.18 1.95 -9.91
N PHE A 198 26.86 1.79 -9.85
CA PHE A 198 25.97 2.22 -10.93
C PHE A 198 26.06 3.73 -11.17
N TYR A 199 25.94 4.57 -10.14
CA TYR A 199 25.95 6.04 -10.31
C TYR A 199 27.31 6.58 -10.74
N ARG A 200 28.42 5.96 -10.31
CA ARG A 200 29.76 6.23 -10.86
C ARG A 200 29.80 5.97 -12.36
N ARG A 201 29.30 4.81 -12.79
CA ARG A 201 29.21 4.48 -14.21
C ARG A 201 28.19 5.31 -14.96
N LEU A 202 27.13 5.83 -14.33
CA LEU A 202 26.17 6.73 -14.98
C LEU A 202 26.73 8.14 -15.16
N GLY A 203 27.62 8.60 -14.26
CA GLY A 203 28.22 9.93 -14.32
C GLY A 203 27.27 11.08 -13.96
N SER A 204 26.03 10.76 -13.57
CA SER A 204 25.00 11.66 -13.06
C SER A 204 24.63 11.20 -11.66
N LEU A 205 24.26 12.13 -10.76
CA LEU A 205 23.71 11.78 -9.43
C LEU A 205 22.18 11.89 -9.40
N ASP A 206 21.56 12.17 -10.54
CA ASP A 206 20.12 12.39 -10.65
C ASP A 206 19.34 11.09 -10.40
N GLY A 207 18.44 11.13 -9.42
CA GLY A 207 17.71 9.97 -8.88
C GLY A 207 18.40 9.20 -7.74
N LEU A 208 19.61 9.59 -7.32
CA LEU A 208 20.38 8.91 -6.25
C LEU A 208 19.66 8.95 -4.90
N LEU A 209 19.04 10.08 -4.54
CA LEU A 209 18.42 10.24 -3.22
C LEU A 209 17.18 9.35 -3.08
N GLU A 210 16.40 9.21 -4.14
CA GLU A 210 15.24 8.31 -4.21
C GLU A 210 15.67 6.85 -4.13
N THR A 211 16.74 6.49 -4.84
CA THR A 211 17.34 5.15 -4.76
C THR A 211 17.86 4.85 -3.35
N LEU A 212 18.55 5.81 -2.71
CA LEU A 212 19.00 5.67 -1.32
C LEU A 212 17.80 5.53 -0.37
N GLY A 213 16.73 6.31 -0.56
CA GLY A 213 15.48 6.15 0.20
C GLY A 213 14.95 4.72 0.14
N ALA A 214 14.90 4.12 -1.05
CA ALA A 214 14.51 2.72 -1.21
C ALA A 214 15.47 1.74 -0.49
N VAL A 215 16.79 1.96 -0.55
CA VAL A 215 17.80 1.16 0.15
C VAL A 215 17.62 1.23 1.67
N LEU A 216 17.42 2.44 2.20
CA LEU A 216 17.20 2.68 3.62
C LEU A 216 15.91 2.01 4.11
N THR A 217 14.79 2.16 3.40
CA THR A 217 13.54 1.47 3.74
C THR A 217 13.73 -0.06 3.72
N SER A 218 14.51 -0.59 2.78
CA SER A 218 14.73 -2.04 2.67
C SER A 218 15.61 -2.60 3.78
N SER A 219 16.57 -1.82 4.28
CA SER A 219 17.59 -2.31 5.22
C SER A 219 17.40 -1.84 6.66
N LEU A 220 16.81 -0.66 6.87
CA LEU A 220 16.85 0.06 8.16
C LEU A 220 15.45 0.43 8.71
N ILE A 221 14.34 0.04 8.07
CA ILE A 221 12.99 0.38 8.55
C ILE A 221 12.62 -0.30 9.89
N LEU A 222 13.23 -1.46 10.18
CA LEU A 222 13.05 -2.19 11.45
C LEU A 222 14.19 -1.96 12.43
N VAL A 223 15.01 -0.94 12.20
CA VAL A 223 16.14 -0.59 13.06
C VAL A 223 15.75 0.65 13.87
N PRO A 224 15.84 0.63 15.22
CA PRO A 224 15.54 1.82 16.01
C PRO A 224 16.58 2.92 15.77
N ALA A 225 16.11 4.17 15.72
CA ALA A 225 16.96 5.34 15.50
C ALA A 225 17.83 5.72 16.72
N TRP A 226 17.56 5.15 17.90
CA TRP A 226 18.28 5.46 19.14
C TRP A 226 18.54 4.21 19.99
N VAL A 227 19.68 4.20 20.68
CA VAL A 227 20.07 3.09 21.57
C VAL A 227 19.40 3.22 22.92
N GLY A 228 18.82 2.12 23.40
CA GLY A 228 18.00 2.07 24.60
C GLY A 228 16.54 2.45 24.32
N ILE A 229 15.64 2.16 25.25
CA ILE A 229 14.22 2.40 25.04
C ILE A 229 13.91 3.88 25.29
N ARG A 230 13.68 4.63 24.20
CA ARG A 230 13.41 6.07 24.24
C ARG A 230 12.23 6.43 23.32
N PRO A 231 11.19 7.11 23.82
CA PRO A 231 10.03 7.51 23.06
C PRO A 231 10.21 8.96 22.55
N PRO A 232 9.67 9.28 21.38
CA PRO A 232 9.10 8.32 20.45
C PRO A 232 10.23 7.48 19.84
N ASP A 233 10.02 6.16 19.75
CA ASP A 233 10.90 5.36 18.91
C ASP A 233 10.52 5.57 17.45
N ALA A 234 11.51 5.48 16.56
CA ALA A 234 11.32 5.69 15.15
C ALA A 234 12.28 4.82 14.34
N PRO A 235 11.88 4.38 13.14
CA PRO A 235 12.79 3.76 12.19
C PRO A 235 13.99 4.64 11.85
N LEU A 236 15.17 4.03 11.89
CA LEU A 236 16.43 4.65 11.48
C LEU A 236 16.37 5.14 10.04
N SER A 237 15.69 4.41 9.15
CA SER A 237 15.50 4.83 7.76
C SER A 237 14.85 6.22 7.66
N THR A 238 13.78 6.45 8.41
CA THR A 238 12.98 7.67 8.37
C THR A 238 13.79 8.85 8.92
N VAL A 239 14.45 8.64 10.06
CA VAL A 239 15.27 9.66 10.72
C VAL A 239 16.49 10.04 9.87
N ALA A 240 17.21 9.07 9.32
CA ALA A 240 18.40 9.34 8.51
C ALA A 240 18.07 10.06 7.19
N LEU A 241 16.96 9.69 6.55
CA LEU A 241 16.52 10.31 5.31
C LEU A 241 16.03 11.75 5.53
N LEU A 242 15.23 11.98 6.58
CA LEU A 242 14.79 13.31 6.99
C LEU A 242 15.97 14.24 7.29
N ASN A 243 16.94 13.76 8.06
CA ASN A 243 18.13 14.54 8.41
C ASN A 243 18.91 14.92 7.14
N GLY A 244 19.17 13.97 6.25
CA GLY A 244 19.88 14.28 5.00
C GLY A 244 19.17 15.31 4.15
N CYS A 245 17.85 15.20 3.99
CA CYS A 245 17.08 16.12 3.18
C CYS A 245 17.04 17.54 3.76
N LEU A 246 16.74 17.68 5.05
CA LEU A 246 16.67 18.99 5.71
C LEU A 246 18.06 19.63 5.82
N SER A 247 19.08 18.84 6.16
CA SER A 247 20.46 19.31 6.27
C SER A 247 21.09 19.68 4.93
N ALA A 248 20.52 19.29 3.78
CA ALA A 248 20.99 19.74 2.47
C ALA A 248 20.39 21.10 2.08
N LEU A 249 19.20 21.45 2.60
CA LEU A 249 18.48 22.69 2.29
C LEU A 249 19.03 23.91 3.05
N GLU A 250 19.96 24.64 2.44
CA GLU A 250 20.67 25.79 3.07
C GLU A 250 19.76 27.00 3.32
N ASN A 251 18.80 27.25 2.42
CA ASN A 251 18.03 28.50 2.40
C ASN A 251 16.62 28.35 2.99
N GLY A 252 16.42 27.34 3.84
CA GLY A 252 15.10 26.99 4.34
C GLY A 252 14.35 25.99 3.47
N PHE A 253 13.20 25.55 3.95
CA PHE A 253 12.36 24.53 3.35
C PHE A 253 10.88 24.93 3.37
N SER A 254 10.08 24.27 2.56
CA SER A 254 8.62 24.29 2.64
C SER A 254 8.10 22.86 2.61
N LEU A 255 6.90 22.64 3.13
CA LEU A 255 6.16 21.40 2.90
C LEU A 255 5.16 21.62 1.78
N VAL A 256 5.02 20.63 0.91
CA VAL A 256 4.01 20.62 -0.16
C VAL A 256 3.22 19.32 -0.09
N ALA A 257 1.90 19.42 0.03
CA ALA A 257 0.99 18.29 -0.05
C ALA A 257 0.30 18.27 -1.42
N LEU A 258 0.21 17.09 -2.01
CA LEU A 258 -0.62 16.81 -3.17
C LEU A 258 -1.74 15.90 -2.73
N ASP A 259 -2.99 16.26 -2.98
CA ASP A 259 -4.16 15.44 -2.59
C ASP A 259 -5.06 15.16 -3.80
N ILE A 260 -5.13 13.89 -4.20
CA ILE A 260 -5.95 13.40 -5.30
C ILE A 260 -7.39 13.19 -4.81
N HIS A 261 -8.29 14.01 -5.32
CA HIS A 261 -9.72 13.85 -5.12
C HIS A 261 -10.35 12.97 -6.19
N GLY A 262 -11.42 12.26 -5.80
CA GLY A 262 -12.25 11.49 -6.72
C GLY A 262 -11.76 10.07 -7.01
N ILE A 263 -10.73 9.58 -6.28
CA ILE A 263 -10.18 8.21 -6.48
C ILE A 263 -11.30 7.16 -6.46
N GLN A 264 -12.19 7.21 -5.46
CA GLN A 264 -13.26 6.22 -5.33
C GLN A 264 -14.26 6.31 -6.50
N ASP A 265 -14.70 7.51 -6.87
CA ASP A 265 -15.64 7.74 -7.99
C ASP A 265 -15.02 7.39 -9.36
N PHE A 266 -13.70 7.49 -9.45
CA PHE A 266 -12.92 7.09 -10.61
C PHE A 266 -12.82 5.57 -10.71
N ILE A 267 -12.33 4.89 -9.68
CA ILE A 267 -12.15 3.44 -9.68
C ILE A 267 -13.50 2.74 -9.85
N TYR A 268 -14.52 3.15 -9.08
CA TYR A 268 -15.83 2.49 -9.02
C TYR A 268 -16.88 3.10 -9.97
N ALA A 269 -16.46 3.74 -11.05
CA ALA A 269 -17.41 4.26 -12.03
C ALA A 269 -18.25 3.12 -12.65
N PRO A 270 -19.47 3.42 -13.15
CA PRO A 270 -20.29 2.45 -13.86
C PRO A 270 -19.54 1.78 -15.01
N ILE A 271 -19.48 0.45 -15.01
CA ILE A 271 -18.83 -0.39 -16.03
C ILE A 271 -19.77 -1.56 -16.33
N LYS A 272 -19.97 -1.88 -17.61
CA LYS A 272 -20.70 -3.10 -18.02
C LYS A 272 -20.03 -4.36 -17.45
N GLU A 273 -20.84 -5.31 -16.98
CA GLU A 273 -20.43 -6.54 -16.27
C GLU A 273 -19.24 -7.26 -16.92
N ALA A 274 -19.26 -7.40 -18.25
CA ALA A 274 -18.35 -8.19 -19.05
C ALA A 274 -16.83 -7.90 -18.90
N ALA A 275 -16.40 -6.68 -18.58
CA ALA A 275 -14.98 -6.32 -18.49
C ALA A 275 -14.59 -5.67 -17.14
N ALA A 276 -15.52 -5.67 -16.17
CA ALA A 276 -15.42 -4.88 -14.96
C ALA A 276 -14.13 -5.13 -14.16
N SER A 277 -13.74 -6.38 -13.93
CA SER A 277 -12.51 -6.71 -13.17
C SER A 277 -11.23 -6.12 -13.78
N ARG A 278 -11.08 -6.18 -15.11
CA ARG A 278 -9.91 -5.61 -15.81
C ARG A 278 -9.89 -4.09 -15.69
N VAL A 279 -11.03 -3.44 -15.94
CA VAL A 279 -11.15 -1.99 -15.84
C VAL A 279 -10.91 -1.51 -14.40
N LEU A 280 -11.49 -2.16 -13.40
CA LEU A 280 -11.31 -1.80 -11.98
C LEU A 280 -9.82 -1.86 -11.56
N ARG A 281 -9.14 -2.98 -11.86
CA ARG A 281 -7.70 -3.12 -11.58
C ARG A 281 -6.87 -2.11 -12.37
N GLY A 282 -7.21 -1.89 -13.64
CA GLY A 282 -6.56 -0.90 -14.50
C GLY A 282 -6.68 0.53 -13.97
N ARG A 283 -7.87 0.92 -13.48
CA ARG A 283 -8.09 2.22 -12.86
C ARG A 283 -7.35 2.36 -11.54
N SER A 284 -7.33 1.31 -10.70
CA SER A 284 -6.48 1.31 -9.49
C SER A 284 -5.00 1.49 -9.85
N MET A 285 -4.52 0.79 -10.88
CA MET A 285 -3.15 0.92 -11.37
C MET A 285 -2.87 2.33 -11.92
N LEU A 286 -3.83 2.95 -12.60
CA LEU A 286 -3.70 4.32 -13.08
C LEU A 286 -3.51 5.33 -11.94
N VAL A 287 -4.21 5.15 -10.81
CA VAL A 287 -4.03 6.02 -9.63
C VAL A 287 -2.59 5.93 -9.10
N GLU A 288 -2.01 4.73 -9.04
CA GLU A 288 -0.59 4.53 -8.68
C GLU A 288 0.35 5.23 -9.67
N LEU A 289 0.11 5.10 -10.97
CA LEU A 289 0.94 5.74 -12.01
C LEU A 289 0.82 7.28 -11.96
N ILE A 290 -0.38 7.81 -11.67
CA ILE A 290 -0.58 9.25 -11.45
C ILE A 290 0.25 9.71 -10.24
N GLN A 291 0.24 8.93 -9.15
CA GLN A 291 1.02 9.23 -7.96
C GLN A 291 2.54 9.20 -8.24
N PHE A 292 3.02 8.24 -9.03
CA PHE A 292 4.43 8.19 -9.45
C PHE A 292 4.80 9.42 -10.27
N THR A 293 3.93 9.81 -11.21
CA THR A 293 4.16 10.95 -12.08
C THR A 293 4.17 12.26 -11.31
N MET A 294 3.18 12.52 -10.44
CA MET A 294 3.17 13.76 -9.67
C MET A 294 4.35 13.87 -8.71
N THR A 295 4.82 12.75 -8.14
CA THR A 295 6.06 12.70 -7.34
C THR A 295 7.27 13.13 -8.17
N ARG A 296 7.43 12.58 -9.37
CA ARG A 296 8.54 12.97 -10.27
C ARG A 296 8.45 14.44 -10.68
N LEU A 297 7.26 14.92 -11.03
CA LEU A 297 7.06 16.33 -11.37
C LEU A 297 7.38 17.24 -10.18
N ALA A 298 7.03 16.86 -8.95
CA ALA A 298 7.37 17.63 -7.76
C ALA A 298 8.90 17.70 -7.53
N ILE A 299 9.61 16.58 -7.72
CA ILE A 299 11.08 16.55 -7.63
C ILE A 299 11.71 17.49 -8.67
N GLU A 300 11.27 17.42 -9.92
CA GLU A 300 11.85 18.17 -11.03
C GLU A 300 11.50 19.67 -11.01
N MET A 301 10.23 20.01 -10.73
CA MET A 301 9.75 21.40 -10.82
C MET A 301 9.89 22.16 -9.51
N LEU A 302 9.71 21.49 -8.36
CA LEU A 302 9.81 22.13 -7.04
C LEU A 302 11.19 21.92 -6.41
N GLY A 303 11.97 20.95 -6.91
CA GLY A 303 13.22 20.55 -6.27
C GLY A 303 12.96 19.70 -5.02
N ALA A 304 11.82 19.00 -4.95
CA ALA A 304 11.46 18.18 -3.80
C ALA A 304 12.55 17.13 -3.52
N SER A 305 12.94 17.01 -2.25
CA SER A 305 14.04 16.12 -1.86
C SER A 305 13.53 14.68 -1.71
N ILE A 306 12.42 14.49 -0.97
CA ILE A 306 11.77 13.19 -0.73
C ILE A 306 10.28 13.37 -0.46
N GLN A 307 9.54 12.28 -0.65
CA GLN A 307 8.21 12.09 -0.09
C GLN A 307 8.33 11.74 1.39
N LEU A 308 7.85 12.64 2.26
CA LEU A 308 7.84 12.48 3.70
C LEU A 308 6.65 11.62 4.17
N ILE A 309 5.44 11.97 3.72
CA ILE A 309 4.21 11.24 4.04
C ILE A 309 3.85 10.36 2.85
N LYS A 310 3.80 9.04 3.08
CA LYS A 310 3.58 8.03 2.03
C LYS A 310 2.15 7.53 1.96
N GLU A 311 1.21 8.46 1.91
CA GLU A 311 -0.21 8.14 1.79
C GLU A 311 -0.62 7.95 0.33
N GLY A 312 -1.48 6.94 0.09
CA GLY A 312 -2.12 6.73 -1.19
C GLY A 312 -3.00 7.93 -1.53
N GLY A 313 -2.70 8.61 -2.64
CA GLY A 313 -3.42 9.79 -3.08
C GLY A 313 -3.13 11.10 -2.35
N ALA A 314 -2.44 11.11 -1.20
CA ALA A 314 -2.19 12.33 -0.41
C ALA A 314 -0.72 12.53 0.03
N PRO A 315 0.29 12.44 -0.85
CA PRO A 315 1.68 12.57 -0.43
C PRO A 315 2.08 13.99 -0.01
N THR A 316 2.96 14.06 0.99
CA THR A 316 3.61 15.32 1.42
C THR A 316 5.10 15.25 1.17
N PHE A 317 5.66 16.33 0.63
CA PHE A 317 7.06 16.46 0.25
C PHE A 317 7.76 17.56 1.05
N ILE A 318 9.05 17.37 1.29
CA ILE A 318 9.95 18.45 1.72
C ILE A 318 10.57 19.06 0.46
N THR A 319 10.43 20.36 0.30
CA THR A 319 11.02 21.13 -0.81
C THR A 319 11.94 22.21 -0.27
N PRO A 320 12.86 22.76 -1.09
CA PRO A 320 13.45 24.06 -0.82
C PRO A 320 12.38 25.11 -0.56
N ALA A 321 12.72 26.16 0.17
CA ALA A 321 11.86 27.32 0.34
C ALA A 321 11.26 27.77 -1.00
N LEU A 322 9.94 27.67 -1.14
CA LEU A 322 9.24 27.96 -2.39
C LEU A 322 8.74 29.41 -2.43
N ASP A 323 8.76 29.99 -3.62
CA ASP A 323 7.99 31.18 -3.93
C ASP A 323 6.59 30.80 -4.47
N ALA A 324 5.65 31.73 -4.37
CA ALA A 324 4.27 31.51 -4.79
C ALA A 324 4.13 31.22 -6.29
N LYS A 325 5.04 31.76 -7.12
CA LYS A 325 4.97 31.64 -8.58
C LYS A 325 5.28 30.20 -9.03
N ARG A 326 6.32 29.58 -8.47
CA ARG A 326 6.67 28.18 -8.76
C ARG A 326 5.55 27.23 -8.37
N LEU A 327 4.89 27.48 -7.24
CA LEU A 327 3.76 26.68 -6.79
C LEU A 327 2.54 26.86 -7.70
N GLU A 328 2.25 28.09 -8.13
CA GLU A 328 1.16 28.40 -9.07
C GLU A 328 1.39 27.74 -10.44
N GLU A 329 2.60 27.84 -11.01
CA GLU A 329 2.96 27.17 -12.27
C GLU A 329 2.80 25.64 -12.18
N PHE A 330 3.18 25.05 -11.04
CA PHE A 330 3.04 23.62 -10.78
C PHE A 330 1.58 23.20 -10.64
N SER A 331 0.78 23.96 -9.87
CA SER A 331 -0.66 23.72 -9.70
C SER A 331 -1.41 23.84 -11.03
N GLU A 332 -1.09 24.85 -11.85
CA GLU A 332 -1.71 25.04 -13.16
C GLU A 332 -1.38 23.89 -14.13
N LEU A 333 -0.15 23.38 -14.11
CA LEU A 333 0.24 22.20 -14.90
C LEU A 333 -0.60 20.97 -14.52
N LEU A 334 -0.71 20.67 -13.22
CA LEU A 334 -1.48 19.52 -12.74
C LEU A 334 -2.98 19.69 -13.04
N GLY A 335 -3.53 20.90 -12.87
CA GLY A 335 -4.93 21.20 -13.22
C GLY A 335 -5.24 21.01 -14.70
N LYS A 336 -4.33 21.45 -15.59
CA LYS A 336 -4.44 21.21 -17.04
C LYS A 336 -4.39 19.73 -17.38
N TRP A 337 -3.45 19.00 -16.78
CA TRP A 337 -3.31 17.56 -16.99
C TRP A 337 -4.57 16.79 -16.54
N MET A 338 -5.02 17.01 -15.31
CA MET A 338 -6.22 16.38 -14.76
C MET A 338 -7.47 16.68 -15.59
N THR A 339 -7.57 17.89 -16.13
CA THR A 339 -8.70 18.25 -16.98
C THR A 339 -8.64 17.57 -18.34
N LYS A 340 -7.50 17.62 -19.02
CA LYS A 340 -7.36 17.09 -20.39
C LYS A 340 -7.49 15.57 -20.43
N GLN A 341 -6.85 14.87 -19.50
CA GLN A 341 -6.80 13.40 -19.50
C GLN A 341 -7.95 12.75 -18.72
N TYR A 342 -8.42 13.37 -17.63
CA TYR A 342 -9.38 12.74 -16.72
C TYR A 342 -10.71 13.51 -16.61
N ALA A 343 -10.93 14.51 -17.47
CA ALA A 343 -12.13 15.35 -17.49
C ALA A 343 -12.49 15.93 -16.10
N ALA A 344 -11.48 16.21 -15.27
CA ALA A 344 -11.60 16.64 -13.88
C ALA A 344 -12.39 15.69 -12.96
N ARG A 345 -12.58 14.42 -13.36
CA ARG A 345 -13.08 13.35 -12.46
C ARG A 345 -12.10 13.05 -11.34
N LEU A 346 -10.81 13.17 -11.67
CA LEU A 346 -9.73 13.26 -10.71
C LEU A 346 -9.26 14.71 -10.67
N TRP A 347 -8.89 15.18 -9.48
CA TRP A 347 -8.33 16.50 -9.29
C TRP A 347 -7.20 16.45 -8.27
N ILE A 348 -6.07 17.09 -8.55
CA ILE A 348 -4.96 17.18 -7.61
C ILE A 348 -4.99 18.56 -6.96
N THR A 349 -5.23 18.59 -5.65
CA THR A 349 -5.08 19.79 -4.84
C THR A 349 -3.62 19.93 -4.44
N VAL A 350 -3.05 21.10 -4.67
CA VAL A 350 -1.68 21.45 -4.24
C VAL A 350 -1.80 22.44 -3.09
N ALA A 351 -1.21 22.10 -1.94
CA ALA A 351 -1.12 22.98 -0.80
C ALA A 351 0.33 23.07 -0.33
N SER A 352 0.71 24.20 0.27
CA SER A 352 2.04 24.37 0.85
C SER A 352 2.01 25.11 2.18
N SER A 353 3.05 24.88 2.99
CA SER A 353 3.40 25.73 4.14
C SER A 353 4.10 27.02 3.67
N GLN A 354 4.30 27.98 4.57
CA GLN A 354 5.27 29.05 4.32
C GLN A 354 6.71 28.51 4.35
N PRO A 355 7.70 29.26 3.85
CA PRO A 355 9.11 28.94 4.05
C PRO A 355 9.54 28.97 5.51
N HIS A 356 10.22 27.92 5.96
CA HIS A 356 10.72 27.72 7.31
C HIS A 356 12.24 27.50 7.32
N GLN A 357 12.92 27.82 8.41
CA GLN A 357 14.36 27.61 8.55
C GLN A 357 14.69 26.13 8.82
N THR A 358 15.79 25.62 8.27
CA THR A 358 16.21 24.24 8.49
C THR A 358 16.94 24.01 9.81
N SER A 359 17.54 25.05 10.39
CA SER A 359 18.24 24.96 11.66
C SER A 359 17.27 24.58 12.77
N GLY A 360 17.55 23.43 13.43
CA GLY A 360 16.66 22.89 14.46
C GLY A 360 15.27 22.67 13.89
N ALA A 361 15.14 21.88 12.82
CA ALA A 361 13.85 21.48 12.25
C ALA A 361 13.36 20.11 12.77
N LEU A 362 14.13 19.42 13.60
CA LEU A 362 13.84 18.06 14.13
C LEU A 362 13.85 17.97 15.66
N CYS A 363 14.15 19.06 16.36
CA CYS A 363 13.91 19.27 17.78
C CYS A 363 12.39 19.44 18.08
N PRO A 364 11.98 19.41 19.35
CA PRO A 364 10.60 19.69 19.73
C PRO A 364 10.22 21.17 19.67
N GLY A 365 8.99 21.48 19.22
CA GLY A 365 8.49 22.86 19.14
C GLY A 365 8.99 23.64 17.91
N ASP A 366 9.34 22.92 16.85
CA ASP A 366 10.23 23.35 15.78
C ASP A 366 9.58 23.87 14.48
N PRO A 367 10.37 24.45 13.56
CA PRO A 367 9.93 24.84 12.22
C PRO A 367 9.19 23.75 11.44
N LEU A 368 9.55 22.46 11.57
CA LEU A 368 8.84 21.38 10.88
C LEU A 368 7.43 21.17 11.44
N TYR A 369 7.25 21.32 12.76
CA TYR A 369 5.94 21.29 13.40
C TYR A 369 5.04 22.39 12.84
N TYR A 370 5.53 23.64 12.82
CA TYR A 370 4.75 24.78 12.32
C TYR A 370 4.45 24.66 10.83
N ALA A 371 5.42 24.14 10.04
CA ALA A 371 5.20 23.87 8.64
C ALA A 371 4.05 22.86 8.42
N PHE A 372 3.93 21.82 9.25
CA PHE A 372 2.80 20.88 9.16
C PHE A 372 1.47 21.51 9.57
N GLU A 373 1.43 22.29 10.65
CA GLU A 373 0.19 22.98 11.06
C GLU A 373 -0.30 23.95 9.97
N GLU A 374 0.60 24.73 9.38
CA GLU A 374 0.27 25.64 8.26
C GLU A 374 -0.18 24.88 7.01
N LEU A 375 0.49 23.76 6.69
CA LEU A 375 0.15 22.93 5.55
C LEU A 375 -1.27 22.38 5.66
N GLU A 376 -1.68 21.88 6.83
CA GLU A 376 -3.04 21.37 7.05
C GLU A 376 -4.09 22.48 6.86
N GLN A 377 -3.83 23.68 7.39
CA GLN A 377 -4.72 24.83 7.20
C GLN A 377 -4.83 25.21 5.71
N SER A 378 -3.69 25.27 5.03
CA SER A 378 -3.57 25.54 3.59
C SER A 378 -4.36 24.50 2.78
N LEU A 379 -4.22 23.23 3.13
CA LEU A 379 -4.89 22.12 2.45
C LEU A 379 -6.41 22.22 2.58
N VAL A 380 -6.96 22.56 3.75
CA VAL A 380 -8.41 22.77 3.93
C VAL A 380 -8.93 23.89 3.02
N VAL A 381 -8.17 25.00 2.92
CA VAL A 381 -8.53 26.13 2.06
C VAL A 381 -8.50 25.73 0.58
N GLU A 382 -7.44 25.08 0.12
CA GLU A 382 -7.27 24.71 -1.28
C GLU A 382 -8.26 23.62 -1.72
N LYS A 383 -8.58 22.65 -0.84
CA LYS A 383 -9.67 21.68 -1.08
C LYS A 383 -11.02 22.38 -1.32
N SER A 384 -11.27 23.49 -0.63
CA SER A 384 -12.50 24.27 -0.78
C SER A 384 -12.53 25.09 -2.08
N ARG A 385 -11.37 25.47 -2.61
CA ARG A 385 -11.21 26.25 -3.86
C ARG A 385 -11.18 25.40 -5.13
N ARG A 386 -11.05 24.08 -5.02
CA ARG A 386 -10.89 23.14 -6.15
C ARG A 386 -11.88 23.36 -7.31
N TYR A 387 -13.15 23.61 -6.99
CA TYR A 387 -14.19 23.76 -8.02
C TYR A 387 -14.00 25.03 -8.82
N THR A 388 -13.45 26.09 -8.23
CA THR A 388 -13.14 27.34 -8.94
C THR A 388 -12.10 27.09 -10.03
N TYR A 389 -11.03 26.36 -9.71
CA TYR A 389 -9.99 25.99 -10.66
C TYR A 389 -10.51 25.01 -11.72
N ALA A 390 -11.24 23.97 -11.30
CA ALA A 390 -11.83 23.00 -12.21
C ALA A 390 -12.80 23.65 -13.21
N LEU A 391 -13.62 24.61 -12.78
CA LEU A 391 -14.58 25.30 -13.66
C LEU A 391 -13.91 26.05 -14.83
N VAL A 392 -12.77 26.69 -14.58
CA VAL A 392 -12.00 27.39 -15.63
C VAL A 392 -11.59 26.41 -16.72
N HIS A 393 -11.07 25.24 -16.34
CA HIS A 393 -10.62 24.24 -17.29
C HIS A 393 -11.79 23.44 -17.92
N LEU A 394 -12.85 23.17 -17.16
CA LEU A 394 -14.08 22.54 -17.68
C LEU A 394 -14.76 23.38 -18.76
N ARG A 395 -14.66 24.71 -18.69
CA ARG A 395 -15.14 25.62 -19.75
C ARG A 395 -14.39 25.42 -21.07
N GLU A 396 -13.13 24.98 -21.04
CA GLU A 396 -12.39 24.65 -22.26
C GLU A 396 -12.83 23.30 -22.83
N LEU A 397 -13.09 22.31 -21.97
CA LEU A 397 -13.67 21.02 -22.38
C LEU A 397 -15.03 21.19 -23.05
N SER A 398 -15.89 22.10 -22.57
CA SER A 398 -17.23 22.30 -23.16
C SER A 398 -17.22 22.87 -24.57
N LYS A 399 -16.07 23.38 -25.04
CA LYS A 399 -15.89 23.82 -26.44
C LYS A 399 -15.54 22.68 -27.39
N LYS A 400 -15.16 21.51 -26.86
CA LYS A 400 -14.76 20.36 -27.67
C LYS A 400 -15.98 19.60 -28.17
N ARG A 401 -15.82 18.97 -29.33
CA ARG A 401 -16.87 18.15 -29.94
C ARG A 401 -16.86 16.74 -29.36
N LEU A 402 -18.07 16.22 -29.14
CA LEU A 402 -18.29 14.86 -28.70
C LEU A 402 -18.25 13.92 -29.91
N LYS A 403 -17.36 12.92 -29.88
CA LYS A 403 -17.33 11.82 -30.86
C LYS A 403 -18.41 10.78 -30.58
N GLY A 404 -18.64 10.47 -29.29
CA GLY A 404 -19.63 9.49 -28.87
C GLY A 404 -19.55 9.20 -27.37
N PHE A 405 -20.00 8.02 -26.97
CA PHE A 405 -19.91 7.53 -25.59
C PHE A 405 -19.18 6.19 -25.56
N ASP A 406 -18.41 5.98 -24.50
CA ASP A 406 -17.68 4.76 -24.24
C ASP A 406 -18.65 3.58 -24.07
N ASN A 407 -18.48 2.54 -24.87
CA ASN A 407 -19.38 1.40 -24.90
C ASN A 407 -19.32 0.56 -23.61
N LEU A 408 -18.27 0.65 -22.80
CA LEU A 408 -18.12 -0.09 -21.54
C LEU A 408 -18.50 0.76 -20.33
N THR A 409 -18.15 2.04 -20.32
CA THR A 409 -18.28 2.90 -19.12
C THR A 409 -19.38 3.97 -19.26
N GLY A 410 -19.86 4.22 -20.47
CA GLY A 410 -20.82 5.29 -20.77
C GLY A 410 -20.23 6.70 -20.67
N GLU A 411 -18.90 6.82 -20.53
CA GLU A 411 -18.22 8.10 -20.43
C GLU A 411 -18.13 8.81 -21.79
N PRO A 412 -18.17 10.15 -21.84
CA PRO A 412 -18.07 10.88 -23.10
C PRO A 412 -16.69 10.71 -23.74
N VAL A 413 -16.66 10.48 -25.05
CA VAL A 413 -15.44 10.40 -25.86
C VAL A 413 -15.36 11.64 -26.75
N LEU A 414 -14.28 12.39 -26.65
CA LEU A 414 -14.07 13.62 -27.41
C LEU A 414 -13.42 13.32 -28.77
N GLU A 415 -13.64 14.20 -29.77
CA GLU A 415 -13.03 14.04 -31.11
C GLU A 415 -11.49 14.08 -31.10
N ASP A 416 -10.89 14.74 -30.11
CA ASP A 416 -9.45 14.89 -29.96
C ASP A 416 -8.82 13.96 -28.90
N ASP A 417 -9.59 12.97 -28.40
CA ASP A 417 -9.07 11.91 -27.55
C ASP A 417 -8.16 10.99 -28.36
N MET A 418 -6.84 11.24 -28.28
CA MET A 418 -5.85 10.55 -29.10
C MET A 418 -5.82 9.05 -28.84
N TRP A 419 -6.05 8.63 -27.60
CA TRP A 419 -5.95 7.22 -27.22
C TRP A 419 -7.27 6.46 -27.36
N ALA A 420 -8.34 7.12 -27.86
CA ALA A 420 -9.64 6.47 -28.07
C ALA A 420 -9.53 5.31 -29.07
N LEU A 421 -10.17 4.18 -28.75
CA LEU A 421 -10.18 3.00 -29.60
C LEU A 421 -11.56 2.84 -30.25
N GLU A 422 -11.59 2.91 -31.58
CA GLU A 422 -12.75 2.52 -32.37
C GLU A 422 -12.54 1.11 -32.92
N VAL A 423 -13.43 0.19 -32.56
CA VAL A 423 -13.31 -1.22 -32.96
C VAL A 423 -13.76 -1.36 -34.40
N SER A 424 -12.81 -1.68 -35.28
CA SER A 424 -12.96 -1.88 -36.71
C SER A 424 -12.61 -3.33 -37.06
N GLN A 425 -12.85 -3.74 -38.30
CA GLN A 425 -12.42 -5.06 -38.78
C GLN A 425 -10.90 -5.28 -38.62
N GLN A 426 -10.09 -4.22 -38.75
CA GLN A 426 -8.63 -4.29 -38.61
C GLN A 426 -8.18 -4.33 -37.15
N SER A 427 -8.96 -3.73 -36.24
CA SER A 427 -8.61 -3.60 -34.82
C SER A 427 -9.28 -4.64 -33.92
N MET A 428 -10.17 -5.46 -34.48
CA MET A 428 -10.92 -6.49 -33.76
C MET A 428 -10.03 -7.52 -33.08
N GLU A 429 -8.92 -7.92 -33.71
CA GLU A 429 -7.94 -8.83 -33.10
C GLU A 429 -7.36 -8.21 -31.82
N TYR A 430 -6.91 -6.96 -31.91
CA TYR A 430 -6.37 -6.22 -30.76
C TYR A 430 -7.43 -5.99 -29.67
N ALA A 431 -8.64 -5.56 -30.04
CA ALA A 431 -9.76 -5.40 -29.10
C ALA A 431 -10.07 -6.71 -28.37
N SER A 432 -10.00 -7.85 -29.07
CA SER A 432 -10.18 -9.17 -28.49
C SER A 432 -9.05 -9.56 -27.53
N THR A 433 -7.82 -9.06 -27.71
CA THR A 433 -6.74 -9.25 -26.72
C THR A 433 -6.96 -8.43 -25.45
N LEU A 434 -7.53 -7.23 -25.55
CA LEU A 434 -7.83 -6.36 -24.40
C LEU A 434 -8.99 -6.91 -23.55
N ALA A 435 -10.07 -7.33 -24.21
CA ALA A 435 -11.28 -7.82 -23.57
C ALA A 435 -11.92 -8.97 -24.40
N PRO A 436 -11.45 -10.22 -24.21
CA PRO A 436 -11.88 -11.38 -25.01
C PRO A 436 -13.40 -11.59 -25.02
N GLY A 437 -14.00 -11.57 -26.20
CA GLY A 437 -15.43 -11.82 -26.41
C GLY A 437 -16.38 -10.74 -25.89
N LYS A 438 -15.87 -9.55 -25.53
CA LYS A 438 -16.66 -8.48 -24.91
C LYS A 438 -16.80 -7.20 -25.75
N LEU A 439 -16.04 -7.08 -26.84
CA LEU A 439 -16.08 -5.96 -27.76
C LEU A 439 -16.50 -6.43 -29.16
N THR A 440 -17.15 -5.55 -29.90
CA THR A 440 -17.69 -5.79 -31.24
C THR A 440 -17.35 -4.65 -32.18
N VAL A 441 -17.36 -4.90 -33.49
CA VAL A 441 -17.10 -3.87 -34.50
C VAL A 441 -18.14 -2.75 -34.39
N GLY A 442 -17.67 -1.51 -34.28
CA GLY A 442 -18.46 -0.31 -34.04
C GLY A 442 -18.43 0.18 -32.59
N ASP A 443 -17.91 -0.61 -31.64
CA ASP A 443 -17.72 -0.14 -30.27
C ASP A 443 -16.66 0.98 -30.22
N LEU A 444 -16.93 2.00 -29.42
CA LEU A 444 -16.03 3.11 -29.15
C LEU A 444 -15.61 3.07 -27.68
N LEU A 445 -14.30 3.13 -27.41
CA LEU A 445 -13.74 3.25 -26.08
C LEU A 445 -13.02 4.58 -25.94
N SER A 446 -13.17 5.24 -24.79
CA SER A 446 -12.35 6.38 -24.41
C SER A 446 -10.88 5.96 -24.27
N GLY A 447 -9.96 6.90 -24.44
CA GLY A 447 -8.54 6.68 -24.19
C GLY A 447 -8.27 6.20 -22.76
N MET A 448 -9.03 6.71 -21.81
CA MET A 448 -8.97 6.30 -20.40
C MET A 448 -9.36 4.83 -20.19
N THR A 449 -10.47 4.37 -20.80
CA THR A 449 -10.88 2.96 -20.74
C THR A 449 -9.89 2.07 -21.48
N HIS A 450 -9.37 2.53 -22.61
CA HIS A 450 -8.35 1.81 -23.38
C HIS A 450 -7.07 1.58 -22.56
N ILE A 451 -6.53 2.64 -21.94
CA ILE A 451 -5.37 2.52 -21.04
C ILE A 451 -5.71 1.65 -19.82
N SER A 452 -6.90 1.80 -19.24
CA SER A 452 -7.35 0.99 -18.10
C SER A 452 -7.39 -0.51 -18.45
N LEU A 453 -7.88 -0.88 -19.64
CA LEU A 453 -7.87 -2.27 -20.09
C LEU A 453 -6.45 -2.79 -20.30
N ALA A 454 -5.56 -1.99 -20.90
CA ALA A 454 -4.16 -2.36 -21.08
C ALA A 454 -3.46 -2.61 -19.73
N CYS A 455 -3.49 -1.63 -18.83
CA CYS A 455 -2.91 -1.75 -17.50
C CYS A 455 -3.57 -2.85 -16.66
N GLY A 456 -4.89 -3.05 -16.79
CA GLY A 456 -5.64 -4.06 -16.05
C GLY A 456 -5.29 -5.50 -16.42
N ASN A 457 -4.86 -5.74 -17.67
CA ASN A 457 -4.33 -7.04 -18.09
C ASN A 457 -2.95 -7.30 -17.47
N VAL A 458 -2.06 -6.30 -17.49
CA VAL A 458 -0.67 -6.41 -16.99
C VAL A 458 -0.55 -6.29 -15.48
N ALA A 459 -1.51 -5.68 -14.79
CA ALA A 459 -1.55 -5.63 -13.33
C ALA A 459 -1.59 -7.04 -12.71
N ARG A 460 -2.08 -8.04 -13.46
CA ARG A 460 -1.98 -9.46 -13.11
C ARG A 460 -0.55 -9.91 -13.39
N ASN A 461 0.10 -10.46 -12.37
CA ASN A 461 1.48 -10.93 -12.47
C ASN A 461 2.50 -9.85 -12.92
N LEU A 462 2.24 -8.59 -12.56
CA LEU A 462 3.16 -7.48 -12.81
C LEU A 462 4.53 -7.77 -12.18
N ALA A 463 5.59 -7.63 -12.97
CA ALA A 463 6.96 -7.85 -12.54
C ALA A 463 7.73 -6.53 -12.38
N THR A 464 7.44 -5.54 -13.23
CA THR A 464 8.17 -4.27 -13.24
C THR A 464 7.38 -3.15 -13.92
N ILE A 465 7.73 -1.91 -13.58
CA ILE A 465 7.30 -0.70 -14.27
C ILE A 465 8.55 0.12 -14.59
N VAL A 466 8.72 0.47 -15.87
CA VAL A 466 9.74 1.42 -16.33
C VAL A 466 9.03 2.70 -16.75
N SER A 467 9.21 3.77 -15.98
CA SER A 467 8.67 5.09 -16.27
C SER A 467 9.74 5.96 -16.91
N VAL A 468 9.40 6.63 -18.00
CA VAL A 468 10.28 7.57 -18.71
C VAL A 468 9.65 8.95 -18.70
N TYR A 469 10.43 9.96 -18.29
CA TYR A 469 9.99 11.34 -18.17
C TYR A 469 10.88 12.25 -19.01
N PHE A 470 10.28 13.12 -19.80
CA PHE A 470 10.96 14.01 -20.72
C PHE A 470 10.83 15.46 -20.24
N PHE A 471 11.95 16.14 -20.07
CA PHE A 471 12.00 17.53 -19.61
C PHE A 471 12.78 18.42 -20.58
N LYS A 472 12.37 19.69 -20.64
CA LYS A 472 13.07 20.77 -21.34
C LYS A 472 13.00 22.01 -20.47
N ASN A 473 14.14 22.51 -20.00
CA ASN A 473 14.19 23.62 -19.02
C ASN A 473 13.29 23.37 -17.79
N THR A 474 13.41 22.19 -17.17
CA THR A 474 12.61 21.74 -15.99
C THR A 474 11.09 21.67 -16.20
N LYS A 475 10.59 21.86 -17.42
CA LYS A 475 9.16 21.69 -17.75
C LYS A 475 8.96 20.40 -18.54
N PRO A 476 7.83 19.70 -18.36
CA PRO A 476 7.58 18.49 -19.13
C PRO A 476 7.53 18.74 -20.64
N ASN A 477 8.02 17.79 -21.42
CA ASN A 477 8.06 17.85 -22.88
C ASN A 477 7.05 16.86 -23.50
N GLU A 478 5.87 17.38 -23.84
CA GLU A 478 4.78 16.60 -24.46
C GLU A 478 5.17 16.04 -25.84
N GLN A 479 6.00 16.75 -26.61
CA GLN A 479 6.35 16.35 -27.98
C GLN A 479 7.23 15.10 -28.00
N ASP A 480 8.28 15.08 -27.19
CA ASP A 480 9.17 13.91 -27.08
C ASP A 480 8.45 12.72 -26.47
N ALA A 481 7.62 12.95 -25.45
CA ALA A 481 6.81 11.90 -24.84
C ALA A 481 5.84 11.28 -25.84
N LYS A 482 5.15 12.09 -26.65
CA LYS A 482 4.26 11.61 -27.72
C LYS A 482 5.03 10.81 -28.77
N ALA A 483 6.14 11.33 -29.28
CA ALA A 483 6.95 10.64 -30.28
C ALA A 483 7.48 9.29 -29.76
N PHE A 484 7.84 9.24 -28.47
CA PHE A 484 8.27 8.01 -27.82
C PHE A 484 7.12 7.01 -27.64
N ALA A 485 5.94 7.48 -27.23
CA ALA A 485 4.74 6.65 -27.11
C ALA A 485 4.36 6.01 -28.45
N ASP A 486 4.33 6.79 -29.52
CA ASP A 486 4.01 6.32 -30.88
C ASP A 486 5.00 5.25 -31.34
N LYS A 487 6.30 5.45 -31.04
CA LYS A 487 7.34 4.48 -31.37
C LYS A 487 7.18 3.19 -30.59
N LEU A 488 6.95 3.29 -29.28
CA LEU A 488 6.69 2.11 -28.45
C LEU A 488 5.47 1.35 -28.96
N ALA A 489 4.34 2.02 -29.17
CA ALA A 489 3.12 1.40 -29.70
C ALA A 489 3.36 0.66 -31.02
N LYS A 490 4.08 1.27 -31.97
CA LYS A 490 4.46 0.64 -33.25
C LYS A 490 5.39 -0.56 -33.07
N SER A 491 6.32 -0.49 -32.12
CA SER A 491 7.27 -1.58 -31.87
C SER A 491 6.64 -2.80 -31.19
N LEU A 492 5.51 -2.59 -30.50
CA LEU A 492 4.78 -3.67 -29.86
C LEU A 492 4.11 -4.58 -30.91
N GLY A 493 3.50 -4.06 -31.99
CA GLY A 493 2.91 -4.91 -33.04
C GLY A 493 2.79 -4.28 -34.44
N GLU A 494 2.65 -5.13 -35.46
CA GLU A 494 2.43 -4.72 -36.86
C GLU A 494 0.99 -4.22 -37.07
N GLY A 495 0.79 -3.11 -37.81
CA GLY A 495 -0.55 -2.68 -38.23
C GLY A 495 -0.93 -1.20 -38.07
N GLY A 496 -0.01 -0.29 -37.68
CA GLY A 496 -0.23 1.16 -37.81
C GLY A 496 -1.29 1.80 -36.90
N GLN A 497 -2.00 1.03 -36.06
CA GLN A 497 -2.86 1.57 -35.00
C GLN A 497 -2.13 1.62 -33.65
N GLU A 498 -2.48 2.61 -32.83
CA GLU A 498 -1.90 2.88 -31.51
C GLU A 498 -2.26 1.76 -30.51
N ARG A 499 -1.47 0.67 -30.53
CA ARG A 499 -1.61 -0.43 -29.57
C ARG A 499 -0.96 -0.05 -28.23
N LEU A 500 -1.75 -0.13 -27.17
CA LEU A 500 -1.29 0.10 -25.79
C LEU A 500 -1.02 -1.19 -25.02
N TYR A 501 -1.37 -2.35 -25.57
CA TYR A 501 -1.15 -3.65 -24.95
C TYR A 501 -0.64 -4.68 -25.96
N ILE A 502 0.24 -5.56 -25.51
CA ILE A 502 0.57 -6.79 -26.22
C ILE A 502 0.76 -7.93 -25.24
N ARG A 503 0.28 -9.11 -25.64
CA ARG A 503 0.45 -10.36 -24.91
C ARG A 503 1.62 -11.15 -25.46
N GLY A 504 2.45 -11.72 -24.58
CA GLY A 504 3.50 -12.67 -24.98
C GLY A 504 4.57 -12.10 -25.91
N LYS A 505 5.01 -10.87 -25.70
CA LYS A 505 6.17 -10.31 -26.41
C LYS A 505 7.45 -10.94 -25.87
N GLY A 506 8.24 -11.57 -26.73
CA GLY A 506 9.59 -12.02 -26.38
C GLY A 506 10.51 -10.83 -26.13
N ILE A 507 10.84 -10.55 -24.87
CA ILE A 507 11.77 -9.51 -24.45
C ILE A 507 12.81 -10.15 -23.53
N GLY A 508 14.08 -9.94 -23.81
CA GLY A 508 15.14 -10.68 -23.15
C GLY A 508 16.49 -9.99 -23.15
N THR A 509 17.43 -10.65 -22.48
CA THR A 509 18.86 -10.40 -22.61
C THR A 509 19.47 -11.40 -23.61
N ARG A 510 20.79 -11.39 -23.77
CA ARG A 510 21.48 -12.45 -24.56
C ARG A 510 21.36 -13.83 -23.91
N GLU A 511 21.06 -13.90 -22.62
CA GLU A 511 21.07 -15.14 -21.82
C GLU A 511 19.68 -15.76 -21.70
N GLU A 512 18.64 -14.93 -21.61
CA GLU A 512 17.26 -15.40 -21.38
C GLU A 512 16.25 -14.50 -22.13
N ILE A 513 15.23 -15.12 -22.73
CA ILE A 513 14.09 -14.44 -23.36
C ILE A 513 12.85 -14.69 -22.50
N PHE A 514 12.23 -13.61 -22.03
CA PHE A 514 10.98 -13.66 -21.29
C PHE A 514 9.80 -13.42 -22.23
N MET A 515 8.74 -14.19 -22.06
CA MET A 515 7.45 -13.89 -22.69
C MET A 515 6.69 -12.93 -21.77
N LEU A 516 6.59 -11.67 -22.20
CA LEU A 516 6.02 -10.59 -21.40
C LEU A 516 4.71 -10.08 -21.98
N ASP A 517 3.76 -9.87 -21.10
CA ASP A 517 2.62 -9.00 -21.36
C ASP A 517 3.05 -7.57 -21.06
N VAL A 518 2.93 -6.68 -22.05
CA VAL A 518 3.43 -5.30 -21.95
C VAL A 518 2.28 -4.33 -22.17
N ALA A 519 2.14 -3.37 -21.26
CA ALA A 519 1.18 -2.28 -21.36
C ALA A 519 1.88 -0.92 -21.36
N LEU A 520 1.31 0.03 -22.11
CA LEU A 520 1.73 1.42 -22.16
C LEU A 520 0.66 2.29 -21.50
N ALA A 521 1.06 3.13 -20.54
CA ALA A 521 0.24 4.20 -20.02
C ALA A 521 0.88 5.55 -20.36
N PRO A 522 0.46 6.18 -21.47
CA PRO A 522 0.99 7.47 -21.90
C PRO A 522 0.30 8.64 -21.18
N PHE A 523 1.08 9.42 -20.42
CA PHE A 523 0.69 10.68 -19.78
C PHE A 523 1.45 11.84 -20.44
N ILE A 524 1.28 11.95 -21.75
CA ILE A 524 2.05 12.84 -22.62
C ILE A 524 1.92 14.32 -22.23
N GLU A 525 0.78 14.74 -21.66
CA GLU A 525 0.52 16.10 -21.19
C GLU A 525 1.55 16.58 -20.16
N VAL A 526 2.10 15.63 -19.42
CA VAL A 526 3.10 15.86 -18.39
C VAL A 526 4.41 15.13 -18.72
N GLY A 527 4.64 14.89 -20.01
CA GLY A 527 5.91 14.37 -20.52
C GLY A 527 6.27 12.98 -19.99
N ALA A 528 5.31 12.17 -19.58
CA ALA A 528 5.55 10.91 -18.88
C ALA A 528 4.98 9.71 -19.65
N ILE A 529 5.74 8.62 -19.75
CA ILE A 529 5.32 7.35 -20.35
C ILE A 529 5.66 6.21 -19.40
N HIS A 530 4.66 5.40 -19.03
CA HIS A 530 4.89 4.20 -18.22
C HIS A 530 4.80 2.94 -19.08
N VAL A 531 5.82 2.09 -18.96
CA VAL A 531 5.89 0.78 -19.60
C VAL A 531 5.82 -0.29 -18.51
N LEU A 532 4.70 -1.01 -18.47
CA LEU A 532 4.45 -2.06 -17.49
C LEU A 532 4.78 -3.40 -18.12
N GLY A 533 5.50 -4.26 -17.39
CA GLY A 533 5.84 -5.61 -17.83
C GLY A 533 5.38 -6.66 -16.83
N ALA A 534 4.60 -7.63 -17.30
CA ALA A 534 4.17 -8.80 -16.55
C ALA A 534 4.64 -10.09 -17.24
N LEU A 535 4.89 -11.14 -16.45
CA LEU A 535 5.17 -12.45 -17.02
C LEU A 535 3.88 -13.04 -17.59
N SER A 536 3.88 -13.44 -18.87
CA SER A 536 2.70 -14.00 -19.55
C SER A 536 2.24 -15.33 -18.95
N GLU A 537 3.15 -16.08 -18.33
CA GLU A 537 2.80 -17.27 -17.55
C GLU A 537 2.12 -16.86 -16.24
N PRO A 538 0.92 -17.36 -15.91
CA PRO A 538 0.19 -17.01 -14.70
C PRO A 538 0.75 -17.76 -13.47
N LYS A 539 2.03 -17.53 -13.16
CA LYS A 539 2.70 -18.05 -11.95
C LYS A 539 3.09 -16.88 -11.07
N LEU A 540 3.03 -17.07 -9.75
CA LEU A 540 3.55 -16.10 -8.80
C LEU A 540 5.01 -15.75 -9.14
N GLY A 541 5.23 -14.48 -9.49
CA GLY A 541 6.56 -13.95 -9.75
C GLY A 541 7.45 -14.03 -8.51
N GLN A 542 8.71 -14.44 -8.71
CA GLN A 542 9.74 -14.42 -7.67
C GLN A 542 10.52 -13.11 -7.74
N PRO A 543 10.98 -12.54 -6.62
CA PRO A 543 11.73 -11.28 -6.59
C PRO A 543 12.90 -11.21 -7.58
N GLN A 544 13.73 -12.26 -7.66
CA GLN A 544 14.89 -12.27 -8.56
C GLN A 544 14.48 -12.33 -10.02
N ARG A 545 13.39 -13.04 -10.33
CA ARG A 545 12.82 -13.09 -11.68
C ARG A 545 12.23 -11.74 -12.08
N ASN A 546 11.55 -11.06 -11.16
CA ASN A 546 11.01 -9.72 -11.39
C ASN A 546 12.13 -8.71 -11.69
N LYS A 547 13.26 -8.81 -10.98
CA LYS A 547 14.47 -8.02 -11.28
C LYS A 547 15.01 -8.30 -12.70
N ALA A 548 15.10 -9.57 -13.10
CA ALA A 548 15.57 -9.94 -14.43
C ALA A 548 14.66 -9.39 -15.53
N VAL A 549 13.33 -9.43 -15.32
CA VAL A 549 12.34 -8.81 -16.21
C VAL A 549 12.52 -7.29 -16.25
N ALA A 550 12.77 -6.62 -15.12
CA ALA A 550 13.06 -5.18 -15.07
C ALA A 550 14.30 -4.81 -15.92
N ILE A 551 15.37 -5.60 -15.84
CA ILE A 551 16.57 -5.42 -16.65
C ILE A 551 16.25 -5.59 -18.14
N ALA A 552 15.52 -6.64 -18.52
CA ALA A 552 15.15 -6.91 -19.90
C ALA A 552 14.26 -5.80 -20.48
N LEU A 553 13.25 -5.34 -19.73
CA LEU A 553 12.35 -4.27 -20.16
C LEU A 553 13.05 -2.91 -20.25
N LEU A 554 13.92 -2.58 -19.29
CA LEU A 554 14.72 -1.35 -19.35
C LEU A 554 15.61 -1.35 -20.59
N ASN A 555 16.28 -2.47 -20.89
CA ASN A 555 17.10 -2.60 -22.09
C ASN A 555 16.28 -2.36 -23.36
N TYR A 556 15.06 -2.88 -23.42
CA TYR A 556 14.14 -2.64 -24.53
C TYR A 556 13.79 -1.14 -24.67
N VAL A 557 13.48 -0.49 -23.55
CA VAL A 557 13.18 0.96 -23.49
C VAL A 557 14.38 1.80 -23.95
N ILE A 558 15.60 1.48 -23.51
CA ILE A 558 16.83 2.18 -23.90
C ILE A 558 17.03 2.14 -25.41
N GLU A 559 16.85 0.99 -26.05
CA GLU A 559 17.03 0.87 -27.51
C GLU A 559 16.01 1.72 -28.27
N ARG A 560 14.76 1.79 -27.80
CA ARG A 560 13.73 2.65 -28.40
C ARG A 560 14.03 4.14 -28.21
N LEU A 561 14.63 4.52 -27.09
CA LEU A 561 15.08 5.89 -26.83
C LEU A 561 16.24 6.29 -27.76
N LYS A 562 17.23 5.42 -27.97
CA LYS A 562 18.37 5.68 -28.88
C LYS A 562 17.96 5.94 -30.32
N GLU A 563 16.86 5.34 -30.75
CA GLU A 563 16.31 5.55 -32.09
C GLU A 563 15.63 6.92 -32.24
N GLN A 564 15.47 7.71 -31.16
CA GLN A 564 14.76 8.99 -31.16
C GLN A 564 15.74 10.15 -31.07
N LYS A 565 15.56 11.15 -31.92
CA LYS A 565 16.19 12.45 -31.71
C LYS A 565 15.36 13.23 -30.70
N LEU A 566 15.92 13.48 -29.53
CA LEU A 566 15.25 14.16 -28.42
C LEU A 566 15.48 15.67 -28.49
N GLU A 567 14.41 16.45 -28.26
CA GLU A 567 14.51 17.88 -28.00
C GLU A 567 14.70 18.22 -26.52
N SER A 568 14.37 17.27 -25.65
CA SER A 568 14.60 17.30 -24.22
C SER A 568 16.07 17.47 -23.88
N ASP A 569 16.34 18.31 -22.89
CA ASP A 569 17.68 18.47 -22.31
C ASP A 569 17.93 17.47 -21.17
N HIS A 570 16.86 16.88 -20.63
CA HIS A 570 16.89 15.92 -19.55
C HIS A 570 15.83 14.82 -19.74
N VAL A 571 16.25 13.56 -19.56
CA VAL A 571 15.36 12.40 -19.47
C VAL A 571 15.58 11.72 -18.14
N HIS A 572 14.51 11.50 -17.38
CA HIS A 572 14.56 10.73 -16.14
C HIS A 572 13.92 9.37 -16.34
N ILE A 573 14.54 8.31 -15.83
CA ILE A 573 14.03 6.94 -15.91
C ILE A 573 13.87 6.38 -14.51
N GLU A 574 12.66 5.93 -14.16
CA GLU A 574 12.41 5.23 -12.91
C GLU A 574 12.12 3.76 -13.18
N VAL A 575 12.86 2.89 -12.52
CA VAL A 575 12.67 1.45 -12.60
C VAL A 575 12.13 0.97 -11.26
N ARG A 576 10.87 0.55 -11.26
CA ARG A 576 10.20 -0.07 -10.12
C ARG A 576 10.19 -1.57 -10.30
N VAL A 577 10.89 -2.29 -9.44
CA VAL A 577 10.83 -3.75 -9.39
C VAL A 577 9.72 -4.17 -8.44
N VAL A 578 8.76 -4.95 -8.94
CA VAL A 578 7.56 -5.28 -8.18
C VAL A 578 7.84 -6.39 -7.18
N ASN A 579 7.41 -6.18 -5.94
CA ASN A 579 7.46 -7.18 -4.87
C ASN A 579 8.87 -7.76 -4.64
N ALA A 580 9.90 -6.93 -4.85
CA ALA A 580 11.31 -7.28 -4.71
C ALA A 580 12.01 -6.35 -3.69
N PRO A 581 11.65 -6.42 -2.40
CA PRO A 581 12.13 -5.53 -1.33
C PRO A 581 13.66 -5.32 -1.33
N GLN A 582 14.45 -6.39 -1.47
CA GLN A 582 15.91 -6.29 -1.46
C GLN A 582 16.58 -6.42 -2.85
N ASP A 583 15.80 -6.73 -3.89
CA ASP A 583 16.30 -7.17 -5.20
C ASP A 583 15.92 -6.18 -6.32
N PHE A 584 16.08 -4.88 -6.08
CA PHE A 584 15.76 -3.82 -7.05
C PHE A 584 16.97 -3.05 -7.59
N VAL A 585 18.15 -3.16 -6.95
CA VAL A 585 19.38 -2.46 -7.40
C VAL A 585 19.85 -3.05 -8.73
N LEU A 586 19.91 -2.22 -9.76
CA LEU A 586 20.22 -2.62 -11.14
C LEU A 586 21.73 -2.90 -11.34
N PRO A 587 22.10 -3.78 -12.30
CA PRO A 587 23.50 -3.98 -12.72
C PRO A 587 24.17 -2.71 -13.23
N GLU A 588 25.46 -2.53 -12.94
CA GLU A 588 26.20 -1.31 -13.30
C GLU A 588 26.42 -1.15 -14.82
N GLU A 589 26.39 -2.23 -15.60
CA GLU A 589 26.56 -2.24 -17.05
C GLU A 589 25.42 -1.51 -17.79
N LEU A 590 24.24 -1.42 -17.16
CA LEU A 590 23.12 -0.66 -17.71
C LEU A 590 23.39 0.85 -17.74
N ALA A 591 24.21 1.34 -16.81
CA ALA A 591 24.57 2.74 -16.76
C ALA A 591 25.40 3.16 -17.99
N ASP A 592 26.26 2.27 -18.49
CA ASP A 592 27.05 2.50 -19.70
C ASP A 592 26.14 2.64 -20.93
N ARG A 593 25.10 1.81 -21.05
CA ARG A 593 24.12 1.90 -22.14
C ARG A 593 23.27 3.16 -22.09
N LEU A 594 22.98 3.66 -20.89
CA LEU A 594 22.21 4.89 -20.69
C LEU A 594 23.01 6.14 -21.04
N LYS A 595 24.33 6.12 -20.79
CA LYS A 595 25.25 7.19 -21.21
C LYS A 595 25.34 7.40 -22.72
N GLU A 596 25.04 6.36 -23.50
CA GLU A 596 25.01 6.45 -24.96
C GLU A 596 23.83 7.29 -25.48
N LEU A 597 22.88 7.66 -24.62
CA LEU A 597 21.85 8.63 -24.97
C LEU A 597 22.48 10.04 -25.01
N GLU A 598 22.33 10.75 -26.13
CA GLU A 598 22.86 12.12 -26.32
C GLU A 598 22.04 13.19 -25.54
N VAL A 599 21.65 12.88 -24.30
CA VAL A 599 20.86 13.73 -23.40
C VAL A 599 21.31 13.49 -21.96
N LYS A 600 21.09 14.46 -21.05
CA LYS A 600 21.30 14.20 -19.63
C LYS A 600 20.31 13.12 -19.17
N VAL A 601 20.80 12.09 -18.48
CA VAL A 601 19.97 11.00 -17.95
C VAL A 601 20.01 10.96 -16.43
N GLY A 602 18.82 10.92 -15.81
CA GLY A 602 18.63 10.55 -14.41
C GLY A 602 18.01 9.17 -14.28
N VAL A 603 18.35 8.46 -13.21
CA VAL A 603 17.85 7.10 -12.96
C VAL A 603 17.47 6.97 -11.49
N SER A 604 16.27 6.47 -11.21
CA SER A 604 15.87 6.01 -9.87
C SER A 604 15.59 4.52 -9.88
N MET A 605 16.15 3.78 -8.92
CA MET A 605 15.90 2.36 -8.70
C MET A 605 15.04 2.20 -7.46
N LEU A 606 13.84 1.65 -7.64
CA LEU A 606 12.82 1.60 -6.60
C LEU A 606 12.26 0.18 -6.49
N HIS A 607 11.83 -0.20 -5.29
CA HIS A 607 10.90 -1.30 -5.11
C HIS A 607 9.46 -0.75 -5.12
N PHE A 608 8.52 -1.56 -5.59
CA PHE A 608 7.10 -1.24 -5.56
C PHE A 608 6.32 -2.45 -5.07
N PHE A 609 5.52 -2.26 -4.04
CA PHE A 609 4.67 -3.32 -3.52
C PHE A 609 3.26 -3.16 -4.08
N THR A 610 2.74 -4.21 -4.69
CA THR A 610 1.38 -4.21 -5.20
C THR A 610 0.83 -5.62 -5.31
N ASN A 611 -0.50 -5.73 -5.30
CA ASN A 611 -1.21 -6.99 -5.36
C ASN A 611 -1.25 -7.50 -6.80
N THR A 612 -0.44 -8.51 -7.12
CA THR A 612 -0.35 -9.06 -8.48
C THR A 612 -1.06 -10.41 -8.64
N TYR A 613 -1.50 -11.02 -7.54
CA TYR A 613 -2.17 -12.31 -7.54
C TYR A 613 -3.49 -12.31 -8.31
N HIS A 614 -3.73 -13.43 -8.99
CA HIS A 614 -5.00 -13.77 -9.59
C HIS A 614 -5.18 -15.30 -9.50
N PRO A 615 -6.37 -15.80 -9.15
CA PRO A 615 -6.61 -17.23 -9.06
C PRO A 615 -6.40 -17.92 -10.40
N VAL A 616 -5.85 -19.13 -10.36
CA VAL A 616 -5.55 -19.96 -11.54
C VAL A 616 -6.22 -21.31 -11.44
N LYS A 617 -6.54 -21.91 -12.59
CA LYS A 617 -6.98 -23.29 -12.72
C LYS A 617 -5.93 -24.11 -13.47
N HIS A 618 -5.73 -25.34 -13.01
CA HIS A 618 -4.81 -26.29 -13.60
C HIS A 618 -5.58 -27.28 -14.48
N GLU A 619 -5.40 -27.19 -15.80
CA GLU A 619 -5.84 -28.20 -16.76
C GLU A 619 -4.63 -29.06 -17.16
N GLU A 620 -4.83 -30.32 -17.59
CA GLU A 620 -3.77 -31.34 -17.75
C GLU A 620 -2.48 -30.86 -18.46
N HIS A 621 -2.56 -29.85 -19.34
CA HIS A 621 -1.42 -29.28 -20.05
C HIS A 621 -1.37 -27.73 -20.06
N GLN A 622 -2.25 -27.03 -19.32
CA GLN A 622 -2.33 -25.57 -19.37
C GLN A 622 -2.79 -24.95 -18.04
N ILE A 623 -2.14 -23.86 -17.63
CA ILE A 623 -2.60 -23.02 -16.53
C ILE A 623 -3.38 -21.85 -17.14
N SER A 624 -4.60 -21.61 -16.66
CA SER A 624 -5.41 -20.47 -17.08
C SER A 624 -5.97 -19.70 -15.87
N LEU A 625 -6.36 -18.45 -16.08
CA LEU A 625 -6.91 -17.59 -15.03
C LEU A 625 -8.37 -17.96 -14.76
N VAL A 626 -8.81 -17.84 -13.51
CA VAL A 626 -10.23 -18.03 -13.14
C VAL A 626 -10.96 -16.70 -13.26
N ASP A 627 -11.93 -16.62 -14.17
CA ASP A 627 -12.81 -15.45 -14.25
C ASP A 627 -13.87 -15.47 -13.14
N LEU A 628 -14.33 -14.28 -12.73
CA LEU A 628 -15.40 -14.10 -11.73
C LEU A 628 -16.68 -14.87 -12.09
N ASP A 629 -17.00 -14.94 -13.39
CA ASP A 629 -18.17 -15.64 -13.92
C ASP A 629 -18.13 -17.15 -13.61
N GLU A 630 -16.94 -17.72 -13.32
CA GLU A 630 -16.76 -19.13 -12.95
C GLU A 630 -17.02 -19.41 -11.46
N MET A 631 -17.20 -18.37 -10.63
CA MET A 631 -17.41 -18.49 -9.18
C MET A 631 -18.92 -18.40 -8.85
N PRO A 632 -19.62 -19.48 -8.46
CA PRO A 632 -21.09 -19.46 -8.33
C PRO A 632 -21.64 -18.37 -7.40
N VAL A 633 -20.93 -18.11 -6.30
CA VAL A 633 -21.22 -17.04 -5.36
C VAL A 633 -19.94 -16.25 -5.15
N ILE A 634 -20.07 -14.94 -5.33
CA ILE A 634 -18.99 -13.98 -5.15
C ILE A 634 -19.26 -13.14 -3.90
N ALA A 635 -18.18 -12.75 -3.22
CA ALA A 635 -18.23 -11.72 -2.20
C ALA A 635 -17.37 -10.53 -2.57
N VAL A 636 -17.74 -9.38 -2.06
CA VAL A 636 -16.90 -8.19 -2.01
C VAL A 636 -16.78 -7.76 -0.55
N ALA A 637 -15.56 -7.52 -0.10
CA ALA A 637 -15.27 -6.98 1.22
C ALA A 637 -14.58 -5.62 1.10
N HIS A 638 -14.95 -4.71 1.99
CA HIS A 638 -14.28 -3.44 2.20
C HIS A 638 -14.02 -3.27 3.71
N LEU A 639 -12.76 -3.09 4.08
CA LEU A 639 -12.29 -2.91 5.45
C LEU A 639 -11.57 -1.56 5.53
N ASP A 640 -11.83 -0.78 6.57
CA ASP A 640 -11.24 0.54 6.75
C ASP A 640 -10.89 0.78 8.23
N ALA A 641 -9.68 1.27 8.49
CA ALA A 641 -9.15 1.44 9.83
C ALA A 641 -9.86 2.55 10.64
N ASP A 642 -10.16 2.26 11.89
CA ASP A 642 -10.94 3.14 12.74
C ASP A 642 -10.11 4.33 13.26
N GLY A 643 -10.56 5.55 12.94
CA GLY A 643 -10.04 6.79 13.53
C GLY A 643 -8.70 7.28 12.99
N VAL A 644 -8.20 6.72 11.87
CA VAL A 644 -6.90 7.08 11.29
C VAL A 644 -6.81 8.58 10.94
N GLY A 645 -7.88 9.19 10.42
CA GLY A 645 -7.90 10.63 10.14
C GLY A 645 -7.62 11.51 11.38
N ASP A 646 -8.19 11.16 12.53
CA ASP A 646 -7.96 11.90 13.78
C ASP A 646 -6.59 11.60 14.38
N ILE A 647 -6.08 10.38 14.18
CA ILE A 647 -4.72 9.99 14.54
C ILE A 647 -3.71 10.86 13.77
N LYS A 648 -3.84 10.94 12.44
CA LYS A 648 -2.97 11.74 11.58
C LYS A 648 -2.93 13.21 12.02
N LYS A 649 -4.10 13.82 12.26
CA LYS A 649 -4.21 15.20 12.75
C LYS A 649 -3.48 15.45 14.07
N LYS A 650 -3.50 14.49 15.00
CA LYS A 650 -2.78 14.61 16.28
C LYS A 650 -1.27 14.39 16.12
N LEU A 651 -0.86 13.58 15.13
CA LEU A 651 0.55 13.28 14.85
C LEU A 651 1.26 14.33 14.01
N THR A 652 0.57 15.31 13.44
CA THR A 652 1.21 16.51 12.85
C THR A 652 2.17 17.18 13.83
N ARG A 653 1.89 17.07 15.13
CA ARG A 653 2.74 17.57 16.20
C ARG A 653 4.04 16.78 16.40
N LEU A 654 4.14 15.58 15.82
CA LEU A 654 5.26 14.65 15.92
C LEU A 654 5.61 14.13 14.51
N PRO A 655 6.20 14.97 13.63
CA PRO A 655 6.38 14.66 12.21
C PRO A 655 7.12 13.35 11.89
N ILE A 656 8.14 13.01 12.71
CA ILE A 656 8.91 11.76 12.55
C ILE A 656 8.00 10.55 12.78
N LEU A 657 7.17 10.59 13.83
CA LEU A 657 6.20 9.53 14.11
C LEU A 657 5.11 9.48 13.06
N TYR A 658 4.64 10.62 12.56
CA TYR A 658 3.65 10.66 11.49
C TYR A 658 4.17 9.95 10.24
N ALA A 659 5.37 10.31 9.77
CA ALA A 659 6.01 9.64 8.64
C ALA A 659 6.17 8.13 8.88
N SER A 660 6.65 7.75 10.07
CA SER A 660 6.84 6.34 10.45
C SER A 660 5.54 5.55 10.48
N LEU A 661 4.45 6.14 10.99
CA LEU A 661 3.15 5.50 11.04
C LEU A 661 2.61 5.26 9.62
N THR A 662 2.82 6.20 8.69
CA THR A 662 2.36 6.04 7.30
C THR A 662 3.09 4.91 6.57
N ASP A 663 4.41 4.75 6.81
CA ASP A 663 5.18 3.61 6.31
C ASP A 663 4.62 2.28 6.86
N PHE A 664 4.25 2.25 8.14
CA PHE A 664 3.74 1.04 8.79
C PHE A 664 2.32 0.68 8.33
N LEU A 665 1.45 1.67 8.13
CA LEU A 665 0.13 1.44 7.54
C LEU A 665 0.26 0.81 6.14
N LEU A 666 1.15 1.35 5.30
CA LEU A 666 1.45 0.80 3.97
C LEU A 666 2.00 -0.63 4.05
N MET A 667 2.93 -0.89 4.96
CA MET A 667 3.49 -2.23 5.18
C MET A 667 2.44 -3.23 5.68
N GLY A 668 1.50 -2.79 6.52
CA GLY A 668 0.45 -3.63 7.07
C GLY A 668 -0.62 -3.96 6.05
N PHE A 669 -1.37 -2.94 5.63
CA PHE A 669 -2.50 -3.10 4.72
C PHE A 669 -2.06 -3.45 3.30
N GLY A 670 -0.91 -2.96 2.84
CA GLY A 670 -0.36 -3.33 1.53
C GLY A 670 0.40 -4.66 1.56
N MET A 671 1.59 -4.66 2.17
CA MET A 671 2.55 -5.78 2.04
C MET A 671 2.13 -7.02 2.82
N LYS A 672 1.75 -6.86 4.10
CA LYS A 672 1.43 -7.99 4.97
C LYS A 672 0.08 -8.62 4.62
N ALA A 673 -0.93 -7.81 4.26
CA ALA A 673 -2.19 -8.33 3.71
C ALA A 673 -1.97 -9.14 2.42
N TYR A 674 -1.09 -8.66 1.53
CA TYR A 674 -0.74 -9.42 0.34
C TYR A 674 0.00 -10.71 0.68
N ALA A 675 0.90 -10.69 1.66
CA ALA A 675 1.59 -11.86 2.18
C ALA A 675 0.61 -12.93 2.69
N CYS A 676 -0.47 -12.54 3.37
CA CYS A 676 -1.55 -13.45 3.77
C CYS A 676 -2.15 -14.18 2.57
N LEU A 677 -2.52 -13.43 1.53
CA LEU A 677 -3.13 -14.00 0.31
C LEU A 677 -2.19 -14.98 -0.40
N ILE A 678 -0.94 -14.58 -0.66
CA ILE A 678 -0.01 -15.43 -1.41
C ILE A 678 0.44 -16.67 -0.62
N SER A 679 0.47 -16.61 0.71
CA SER A 679 0.81 -17.77 1.56
C SER A 679 -0.17 -18.94 1.38
N LYS A 680 -1.36 -18.65 0.84
CA LYS A 680 -2.43 -19.61 0.57
C LYS A 680 -2.67 -19.82 -0.93
N ALA A 681 -1.86 -19.22 -1.80
CA ALA A 681 -2.04 -19.32 -3.24
C ALA A 681 -1.97 -20.76 -3.77
N ASP A 682 -1.10 -21.59 -3.19
CA ASP A 682 -0.98 -23.01 -3.54
C ASP A 682 -2.23 -23.84 -3.19
N LYS A 683 -3.16 -23.28 -2.39
CA LYS A 683 -4.45 -23.90 -2.05
C LYS A 683 -5.58 -23.47 -3.00
N GLU A 684 -5.27 -22.90 -4.16
CA GLU A 684 -6.24 -22.40 -5.15
C GLU A 684 -7.26 -21.41 -4.54
N THR A 685 -6.78 -20.49 -3.70
CA THR A 685 -7.61 -19.44 -3.10
C THR A 685 -8.23 -18.57 -4.21
N GLY A 686 -9.56 -18.43 -4.17
CA GLY A 686 -10.34 -17.65 -5.13
C GLY A 686 -10.43 -16.16 -4.80
N SER A 687 -9.59 -15.66 -3.89
CA SER A 687 -9.61 -14.27 -3.42
C SER A 687 -8.68 -13.35 -4.22
N ILE A 688 -9.13 -12.12 -4.41
CA ILE A 688 -8.41 -11.06 -5.09
C ILE A 688 -8.47 -9.80 -4.23
N ILE A 689 -7.32 -9.22 -3.92
CA ILE A 689 -7.26 -7.85 -3.39
C ILE A 689 -7.37 -6.88 -4.58
N LEU A 690 -8.41 -6.06 -4.59
CA LEU A 690 -8.62 -5.02 -5.60
C LEU A 690 -7.78 -3.79 -5.30
N TYR A 691 -7.79 -3.37 -4.04
CA TYR A 691 -7.08 -2.19 -3.55
C TYR A 691 -6.69 -2.44 -2.11
N ALA A 692 -5.46 -2.08 -1.75
CA ALA A 692 -4.99 -2.15 -0.38
C ALA A 692 -3.82 -1.18 -0.22
N GLY A 693 -4.06 -0.04 0.43
CA GLY A 693 -3.07 1.02 0.53
C GLY A 693 -3.52 2.13 1.48
N GLY A 694 -2.60 2.59 2.34
CA GLY A 694 -2.99 3.47 3.44
C GLY A 694 -3.68 2.68 4.53
N ASP A 695 -4.96 2.95 4.77
CA ASP A 695 -5.75 2.46 5.89
C ASP A 695 -6.96 1.57 5.52
N ASP A 696 -7.15 1.27 4.23
CA ASP A 696 -8.24 0.46 3.72
C ASP A 696 -7.79 -0.75 2.87
N VAL A 697 -8.64 -1.77 2.84
CA VAL A 697 -8.49 -2.99 2.04
C VAL A 697 -9.82 -3.30 1.38
N SER A 698 -9.80 -3.49 0.06
CA SER A 698 -10.94 -3.94 -0.73
C SER A 698 -10.57 -5.24 -1.43
N ALA A 699 -11.38 -6.28 -1.24
CA ALA A 699 -11.17 -7.59 -1.83
C ALA A 699 -12.46 -8.15 -2.45
N TYR A 700 -12.32 -9.00 -3.45
CA TYR A 700 -13.43 -9.72 -4.06
C TYR A 700 -13.02 -11.13 -4.50
N GLY A 701 -13.99 -11.98 -4.79
CA GLY A 701 -13.73 -13.32 -5.31
C GLY A 701 -14.68 -14.34 -4.72
N ARG A 702 -14.21 -15.59 -4.61
CA ARG A 702 -15.00 -16.69 -4.06
C ARG A 702 -15.36 -16.38 -2.61
N TRP A 703 -16.66 -16.42 -2.29
CA TRP A 703 -17.16 -15.79 -1.07
C TRP A 703 -16.49 -16.24 0.23
N HIS A 704 -16.25 -17.54 0.43
CA HIS A 704 -15.63 -18.06 1.65
C HIS A 704 -14.13 -17.77 1.71
N ASP A 705 -13.45 -17.73 0.56
CA ASP A 705 -12.04 -17.34 0.49
C ASP A 705 -11.89 -15.84 0.84
N VAL A 706 -12.87 -15.00 0.47
CA VAL A 706 -12.87 -13.57 0.82
C VAL A 706 -13.08 -13.40 2.32
N LEU A 707 -13.98 -14.18 2.94
CA LEU A 707 -14.16 -14.18 4.40
C LEU A 707 -12.87 -14.58 5.13
N GLU A 708 -12.20 -15.63 4.64
CA GLU A 708 -10.92 -16.09 5.20
C GLU A 708 -9.82 -15.03 5.06
N LEU A 709 -9.73 -14.37 3.89
CA LEU A 709 -8.77 -13.27 3.68
C LEU A 709 -9.01 -12.11 4.67
N ILE A 710 -10.26 -11.69 4.88
CA ILE A 710 -10.55 -10.59 5.82
C ILE A 710 -10.22 -11.00 7.26
N LYS A 711 -10.47 -12.25 7.65
CA LYS A 711 -10.02 -12.80 8.93
C LYS A 711 -8.50 -12.75 9.06
N ASP A 712 -7.77 -13.16 8.04
CA ASP A 712 -6.31 -13.13 8.07
C ASP A 712 -5.76 -11.70 8.13
N VAL A 713 -6.39 -10.74 7.42
CA VAL A 713 -6.02 -9.33 7.53
C VAL A 713 -6.25 -8.84 8.97
N ASP A 714 -7.39 -9.17 9.55
CA ASP A 714 -7.70 -8.80 10.93
C ASP A 714 -6.68 -9.35 11.93
N THR A 715 -6.36 -10.66 11.87
CA THR A 715 -5.42 -11.29 12.78
C THR A 715 -3.95 -10.94 12.49
N GLU A 716 -3.49 -11.11 11.25
CA GLU A 716 -2.07 -10.95 10.90
C GLU A 716 -1.66 -9.47 10.78
N VAL A 717 -2.55 -8.61 10.28
CA VAL A 717 -2.24 -7.18 10.07
C VAL A 717 -2.61 -6.36 11.30
N LEU A 718 -3.86 -6.40 11.77
CA LEU A 718 -4.27 -5.53 12.88
C LEU A 718 -3.73 -6.03 14.21
N GLU A 719 -4.01 -7.26 14.60
CA GLU A 719 -3.64 -7.77 15.93
C GLU A 719 -2.13 -8.02 16.07
N LYS A 720 -1.51 -8.60 15.03
CA LYS A 720 -0.10 -9.03 15.09
C LYS A 720 0.91 -8.01 14.55
N PHE A 721 0.49 -6.86 14.00
CA PHE A 721 1.41 -5.83 13.50
C PHE A 721 1.00 -4.39 13.83
N LEU A 722 -0.25 -4.01 13.56
CA LEU A 722 -0.73 -2.63 13.70
C LEU A 722 -1.40 -2.32 15.05
N LYS A 723 -1.34 -3.24 16.01
CA LYS A 723 -1.94 -3.08 17.34
C LYS A 723 -1.50 -1.76 18.00
N PRO A 724 -2.43 -0.99 18.60
CA PRO A 724 -3.83 -1.30 18.89
C PRO A 724 -4.83 -0.79 17.84
N LEU A 725 -4.40 -0.55 16.60
CA LEU A 725 -5.31 -0.13 15.53
C LEU A 725 -6.40 -1.19 15.31
N THR A 726 -7.64 -0.74 15.15
CA THR A 726 -8.78 -1.58 14.78
C THR A 726 -9.34 -1.14 13.43
N ALA A 727 -10.15 -1.97 12.80
CA ALA A 727 -10.80 -1.64 11.54
C ALA A 727 -12.24 -2.14 11.52
N SER A 728 -13.10 -1.35 10.88
CA SER A 728 -14.50 -1.70 10.64
C SER A 728 -14.69 -2.01 9.16
N GLY A 729 -15.57 -2.95 8.85
CA GLY A 729 -15.72 -3.45 7.49
C GLY A 729 -17.13 -3.90 7.13
N GLY A 730 -17.34 -4.02 5.82
CA GLY A 730 -18.59 -4.46 5.23
C GLY A 730 -18.30 -5.51 4.17
N ILE A 731 -19.11 -6.58 4.15
CA ILE A 731 -18.99 -7.68 3.20
C ILE A 731 -20.34 -7.87 2.52
N SER A 732 -20.37 -7.91 1.20
CA SER A 732 -21.56 -8.21 0.41
C SER A 732 -21.40 -9.56 -0.30
N LEU A 733 -22.49 -10.32 -0.41
CA LEU A 733 -22.51 -11.63 -1.10
C LEU A 733 -23.65 -11.69 -2.11
N ALA A 734 -23.37 -12.13 -3.33
CA ALA A 734 -24.39 -12.41 -4.35
C ALA A 734 -23.92 -13.48 -5.36
N ASP A 735 -24.81 -13.82 -6.29
CA ASP A 735 -24.44 -14.65 -7.44
C ASP A 735 -23.46 -13.92 -8.38
N ASN A 736 -22.79 -14.70 -9.24
CA ASN A 736 -21.85 -14.17 -10.25
C ASN A 736 -22.47 -13.26 -11.32
N LYS A 737 -23.80 -13.20 -11.43
CA LYS A 737 -24.47 -12.33 -12.41
C LYS A 737 -24.70 -10.93 -11.85
N THR A 738 -24.57 -10.76 -10.54
CA THR A 738 -24.75 -9.46 -9.89
C THR A 738 -23.57 -8.54 -10.24
N PRO A 739 -23.82 -7.32 -10.74
CA PRO A 739 -22.75 -6.38 -11.06
C PRO A 739 -21.82 -6.12 -9.87
N ILE A 740 -20.52 -6.32 -10.06
CA ILE A 740 -19.51 -6.15 -9.00
C ILE A 740 -19.55 -4.76 -8.35
N LEU A 741 -19.88 -3.71 -9.12
CA LEU A 741 -20.02 -2.35 -8.62
C LEU A 741 -21.17 -2.19 -7.64
N HIS A 742 -22.28 -2.90 -7.87
CA HIS A 742 -23.39 -2.94 -6.93
C HIS A 742 -22.94 -3.59 -5.62
N LEU A 743 -22.24 -4.72 -5.70
CA LEU A 743 -21.67 -5.40 -4.53
C LEU A 743 -20.70 -4.52 -3.75
N ILE A 744 -19.82 -3.77 -4.43
CA ILE A 744 -18.91 -2.80 -3.80
C ILE A 744 -19.71 -1.71 -3.07
N SER A 745 -20.75 -1.16 -3.70
CA SER A 745 -21.60 -0.14 -3.07
C SER A 745 -22.29 -0.68 -1.81
N VAL A 746 -22.81 -1.92 -1.86
CA VAL A 746 -23.42 -2.61 -0.72
C VAL A 746 -22.40 -2.80 0.41
N ALA A 747 -21.21 -3.32 0.10
CA ALA A 747 -20.13 -3.53 1.07
C ALA A 747 -19.71 -2.22 1.75
N LYS A 748 -19.55 -1.12 0.99
CA LYS A 748 -19.25 0.20 1.56
C LYS A 748 -20.35 0.75 2.45
N ASN A 749 -21.62 0.54 2.09
CA ASN A 749 -22.73 0.97 2.96
C ASN A 749 -22.76 0.16 4.26
N ALA A 750 -22.47 -1.14 4.19
CA ALA A 750 -22.35 -1.99 5.37
C ALA A 750 -21.18 -1.57 6.28
N GLU A 751 -20.03 -1.20 5.71
CA GLU A 751 -18.87 -0.63 6.44
C GLU A 751 -19.23 0.67 7.17
N LYS A 752 -19.90 1.61 6.50
CA LYS A 752 -20.39 2.85 7.12
C LYS A 752 -21.33 2.59 8.30
N GLU A 753 -22.23 1.62 8.16
CA GLU A 753 -23.14 1.25 9.26
C GLU A 753 -22.37 0.60 10.41
N ALA A 754 -21.38 -0.25 10.11
CA ALA A 754 -20.51 -0.85 11.13
C ALA A 754 -19.77 0.22 11.95
N LYS A 755 -19.21 1.25 11.29
CA LYS A 755 -18.59 2.40 11.98
C LYS A 755 -19.57 3.20 12.80
N ARG A 756 -20.77 3.45 12.27
CA ARG A 756 -21.83 4.16 13.01
C ARG A 756 -22.21 3.41 14.27
N GLU A 757 -22.40 2.10 14.15
CA GLU A 757 -22.74 1.24 15.26
C GLU A 757 -21.63 1.19 16.31
N ARG A 758 -20.36 1.12 15.87
CA ARG A 758 -19.19 1.20 16.76
C ARG A 758 -19.21 2.46 17.61
N MET A 759 -19.50 3.61 17.00
CA MET A 759 -19.64 4.89 17.72
C MET A 759 -20.82 4.87 18.70
N ILE A 760 -21.97 4.34 18.31
CA ILE A 760 -23.17 4.26 19.18
C ILE A 760 -22.92 3.35 20.39
N ARG A 761 -22.28 2.20 20.17
CA ARG A 761 -21.96 1.23 21.23
C ARG A 761 -20.78 1.65 22.10
N ALA A 762 -20.03 2.68 21.69
CA ALA A 762 -18.77 3.10 22.32
C ALA A 762 -17.78 1.93 22.54
N THR A 763 -17.77 0.98 21.61
CA THR A 763 -16.84 -0.16 21.67
C THR A 763 -15.47 0.21 21.09
N ALA A 764 -14.41 -0.34 21.69
CA ALA A 764 -13.05 -0.16 21.20
C ALA A 764 -12.74 -1.05 19.99
N GLU A 765 -13.43 -2.19 19.88
CA GLU A 765 -13.29 -3.16 18.79
C GLU A 765 -13.85 -2.63 17.48
N GLY A 766 -13.21 -2.97 16.36
CA GLY A 766 -13.77 -2.69 15.03
C GLY A 766 -14.93 -3.63 14.74
N LEU A 767 -15.90 -3.25 13.90
CA LEU A 767 -17.07 -4.09 13.61
C LEU A 767 -17.10 -4.52 12.13
N ILE A 768 -17.47 -5.78 11.87
CA ILE A 768 -17.67 -6.28 10.50
C ILE A 768 -19.14 -6.63 10.30
N HIS A 769 -19.74 -6.03 9.27
CA HIS A 769 -21.11 -6.29 8.85
C HIS A 769 -21.14 -7.12 7.57
N ILE A 770 -21.84 -8.25 7.56
CA ILE A 770 -22.09 -9.04 6.35
C ILE A 770 -23.52 -8.80 5.88
N GLN A 771 -23.66 -8.26 4.67
CA GLN A 771 -24.92 -8.12 3.99
C GLN A 771 -25.04 -9.20 2.90
N SER A 772 -25.79 -10.26 3.22
CA SER A 772 -26.17 -11.28 2.25
C SER A 772 -27.54 -10.94 1.64
N LEU A 773 -28.13 -11.85 0.86
CA LEU A 773 -29.55 -11.86 0.45
C LEU A 773 -30.58 -11.76 1.62
N THR A 774 -30.12 -11.51 2.86
CA THR A 774 -30.89 -11.21 4.07
C THR A 774 -31.10 -9.69 4.22
N ALA A 775 -32.30 -9.28 4.65
CA ALA A 775 -32.63 -7.86 4.82
C ALA A 775 -31.87 -7.17 5.98
N GLU A 776 -31.33 -7.93 6.94
CA GLU A 776 -30.55 -7.41 8.07
C GLU A 776 -29.06 -7.80 7.96
N PRO A 777 -28.14 -6.87 8.32
CA PRO A 777 -26.70 -7.14 8.32
C PRO A 777 -26.30 -8.05 9.49
N LEU A 778 -25.50 -9.09 9.21
CA LEU A 778 -24.88 -9.95 10.20
C LEU A 778 -23.71 -9.21 10.89
N ARG A 779 -23.69 -9.23 12.22
CA ARG A 779 -22.67 -8.59 13.07
C ARG A 779 -21.68 -9.63 13.60
N LEU A 780 -20.38 -9.43 13.37
CA LEU A 780 -19.35 -10.44 13.67
C LEU A 780 -18.40 -10.10 14.83
N ARG A 781 -18.64 -9.05 15.62
CA ARG A 781 -17.83 -8.77 16.81
C ARG A 781 -18.69 -8.30 17.99
N GLY A 782 -18.37 -8.78 19.19
CA GLY A 782 -19.11 -8.51 20.42
C GLY A 782 -20.33 -9.42 20.71
N GLY A 783 -20.30 -10.70 20.29
CA GLY A 783 -21.38 -11.69 20.52
C GLY A 783 -20.90 -13.17 20.54
N HIS A 784 -21.82 -14.14 20.50
CA HIS A 784 -21.50 -15.59 20.50
C HIS A 784 -20.81 -16.10 19.22
N LEU A 785 -20.87 -15.33 18.13
CA LEU A 785 -20.27 -15.65 16.82
C LEU A 785 -19.40 -14.48 16.35
N ASP A 786 -18.18 -14.78 15.90
CA ASP A 786 -17.29 -13.82 15.27
C ASP A 786 -16.73 -14.35 13.94
N LEU A 787 -15.96 -13.53 13.21
CA LEU A 787 -15.42 -13.90 11.89
C LEU A 787 -14.48 -15.11 11.96
N GLU A 788 -13.70 -15.24 13.04
CA GLU A 788 -12.80 -16.38 13.25
C GLU A 788 -13.59 -17.69 13.44
N LYS A 789 -14.56 -17.68 14.36
CA LYS A 789 -15.45 -18.83 14.61
C LYS A 789 -16.25 -19.21 13.37
N LEU A 790 -16.73 -18.21 12.62
CA LEU A 790 -17.51 -18.40 11.40
C LEU A 790 -16.68 -19.09 10.31
N THR A 791 -15.51 -18.54 10.00
CA THR A 791 -14.61 -19.11 8.97
C THR A 791 -14.12 -20.51 9.36
N SER A 792 -13.78 -20.73 10.63
CA SER A 792 -13.41 -22.05 11.16
C SER A 792 -14.54 -23.09 10.96
N CYS A 793 -15.80 -22.72 11.22
CA CYS A 793 -16.93 -23.59 10.94
C CYS A 793 -17.09 -23.89 9.43
N LEU A 794 -16.90 -22.89 8.56
CA LEU A 794 -17.03 -23.06 7.10
C LEU A 794 -15.96 -23.98 6.51
N GLU A 795 -14.73 -23.93 7.01
CA GLU A 795 -13.65 -24.85 6.63
C GLU A 795 -14.00 -26.31 6.95
N ARG A 796 -14.72 -26.53 8.06
CA ARG A 796 -15.20 -27.83 8.51
C ARG A 796 -16.53 -28.27 7.89
N ALA A 797 -17.12 -27.48 6.99
CA ALA A 797 -18.42 -27.79 6.40
C ALA A 797 -18.45 -29.15 5.67
N LYS A 798 -17.32 -29.62 5.13
CA LYS A 798 -17.20 -30.94 4.50
C LYS A 798 -17.51 -32.09 5.47
N ASP A 799 -17.20 -31.93 6.76
CA ASP A 799 -17.45 -32.91 7.81
C ASP A 799 -18.96 -33.06 8.09
N LEU A 800 -19.75 -32.07 7.68
CA LEU A 800 -21.19 -31.98 7.91
C LEU A 800 -22.03 -32.38 6.69
N ARG A 801 -21.40 -32.89 5.62
CA ARG A 801 -22.06 -33.17 4.33
C ARG A 801 -23.22 -34.16 4.46
N GLU A 802 -23.07 -35.17 5.31
CA GLU A 802 -24.09 -36.19 5.57
C GLU A 802 -25.33 -35.65 6.31
N ILE A 803 -25.17 -34.55 7.06
CA ILE A 803 -26.25 -33.94 7.86
C ILE A 803 -26.80 -32.66 7.23
N LYS A 804 -26.58 -32.43 5.92
CA LYS A 804 -27.03 -31.23 5.20
C LYS A 804 -28.51 -30.90 5.41
N ALA A 805 -29.38 -31.92 5.41
CA ALA A 805 -30.82 -31.74 5.66
C ALA A 805 -31.12 -31.24 7.09
N TYR A 806 -30.33 -31.67 8.09
CA TYR A 806 -30.46 -31.23 9.48
C TYR A 806 -30.10 -29.75 9.62
N ILE A 807 -29.03 -29.30 8.95
CA ILE A 807 -28.60 -27.90 8.95
C ILE A 807 -29.64 -26.99 8.28
N TYR A 808 -30.26 -27.42 7.17
CA TYR A 808 -31.36 -26.65 6.56
C TYR A 808 -32.55 -26.48 7.51
N ALA A 809 -32.94 -27.52 8.22
CA ALA A 809 -34.04 -27.44 9.19
C ALA A 809 -33.70 -26.50 10.36
N LEU A 810 -32.44 -26.51 10.83
CA LEU A 810 -31.99 -25.54 11.85
C LEU A 810 -31.98 -24.11 11.32
N ALA A 811 -31.52 -23.88 10.09
CA ALA A 811 -31.54 -22.55 9.47
C ALA A 811 -32.97 -22.01 9.34
N GLU A 812 -33.94 -22.87 9.03
CA GLU A 812 -35.36 -22.52 8.96
C GLU A 812 -35.93 -22.15 10.34
N LEU A 813 -35.65 -22.95 11.38
CA LEU A 813 -36.04 -22.62 12.76
C LEU A 813 -35.43 -21.30 13.24
N ALA A 814 -34.16 -21.08 12.90
CA ALA A 814 -33.46 -19.84 13.23
C ALA A 814 -34.04 -18.64 12.47
N TYR A 815 -34.53 -18.82 11.24
CA TYR A 815 -35.26 -17.78 10.50
C TYR A 815 -36.58 -17.40 11.17
N GLU A 816 -37.35 -18.39 11.63
CA GLU A 816 -38.57 -18.16 12.40
C GLU A 816 -38.28 -17.41 13.71
N ALA A 817 -37.17 -17.76 14.37
CA ALA A 817 -36.70 -17.05 15.57
C ALA A 817 -36.38 -15.57 15.28
N THR A 818 -35.71 -15.27 14.14
CA THR A 818 -35.39 -13.89 13.76
C THR A 818 -36.66 -13.07 13.51
N LYS A 819 -37.64 -13.63 12.81
CA LYS A 819 -38.95 -12.98 12.58
C LYS A 819 -39.67 -12.65 13.88
N LEU A 820 -39.62 -13.57 14.85
CA LEU A 820 -40.20 -13.36 16.17
C LEU A 820 -39.60 -12.13 16.84
N ILE A 821 -38.27 -12.01 16.90
CA ILE A 821 -37.59 -10.86 17.54
C ILE A 821 -37.88 -9.55 16.78
N ALA A 822 -37.82 -9.55 15.44
CA ALA A 822 -38.08 -8.35 14.64
C ALA A 822 -39.51 -7.81 14.84
N SER A 823 -40.48 -8.70 15.06
CA SER A 823 -41.87 -8.34 15.32
C SER A 823 -42.14 -7.74 16.70
N GLN A 824 -41.29 -8.02 17.71
CA GLN A 824 -41.38 -7.42 19.05
C GLN A 824 -40.99 -5.94 19.07
N GLY A 825 -40.17 -5.49 18.12
CA GLY A 825 -39.71 -4.09 18.02
C GLY A 825 -40.68 -3.13 17.34
N HIS A 826 -41.72 -3.63 16.66
CA HIS A 826 -42.72 -2.81 15.98
C HIS A 826 -43.98 -2.72 16.84
N ALA A 827 -44.17 -1.58 17.51
CA ALA A 827 -45.38 -1.31 18.28
C ALA A 827 -46.63 -1.43 17.39
N GLY A 828 -47.36 -2.56 17.50
CA GLY A 828 -48.74 -2.68 17.05
C GLY A 828 -49.13 -3.76 16.03
N SER A 829 -48.39 -4.87 15.82
CA SER A 829 -48.77 -5.82 14.74
C SER A 829 -48.94 -7.31 15.08
N ILE A 830 -48.70 -7.77 16.30
CA ILE A 830 -48.94 -9.18 16.68
C ILE A 830 -49.68 -9.25 18.03
N GLY A 831 -50.75 -10.04 18.12
CA GLY A 831 -51.45 -10.29 19.38
C GLY A 831 -50.59 -11.14 20.31
N ALA A 832 -50.62 -10.90 21.63
CA ALA A 832 -49.78 -11.62 22.61
C ALA A 832 -49.87 -13.16 22.52
N GLN A 833 -51.01 -13.71 22.07
CA GLN A 833 -51.17 -15.15 21.81
C GLN A 833 -50.35 -15.63 20.61
N ASP A 834 -50.29 -14.87 19.52
CA ASP A 834 -49.56 -15.26 18.30
C ASP A 834 -48.06 -15.28 18.54
N GLU A 835 -47.54 -14.35 19.36
CA GLU A 835 -46.15 -14.30 19.78
C GLU A 835 -45.76 -15.53 20.63
N ILE A 836 -46.62 -15.90 21.59
CA ILE A 836 -46.44 -17.11 22.41
C ILE A 836 -46.44 -18.36 21.52
N MET A 837 -47.34 -18.44 20.54
CA MET A 837 -47.44 -19.59 19.62
C MET A 837 -46.26 -19.67 18.66
N ALA A 838 -45.75 -18.53 18.16
CA ALA A 838 -44.56 -18.48 17.33
C ALA A 838 -43.30 -18.91 18.13
N LYS A 839 -43.16 -18.42 19.36
CA LYS A 839 -42.08 -18.84 20.26
C LYS A 839 -42.15 -20.33 20.61
N ALA A 840 -43.35 -20.85 20.88
CA ALA A 840 -43.55 -22.27 21.15
C ALA A 840 -43.16 -23.13 19.94
N ARG A 841 -43.48 -22.71 18.71
CA ARG A 841 -43.08 -23.40 17.47
C ARG A 841 -41.57 -23.52 17.34
N VAL A 842 -40.83 -22.42 17.52
CA VAL A 842 -39.36 -22.43 17.46
C VAL A 842 -38.75 -23.35 18.52
N VAL A 843 -39.18 -23.19 19.78
CA VAL A 843 -38.60 -23.95 20.91
C VAL A 843 -38.94 -25.43 20.83
N VAL A 844 -40.20 -25.78 20.56
CA VAL A 844 -40.64 -27.18 20.41
C VAL A 844 -39.99 -27.80 19.17
N GLY A 845 -39.94 -27.07 18.06
CA GLY A 845 -39.28 -27.50 16.83
C GLY A 845 -37.80 -27.81 17.06
N TYR A 846 -37.07 -26.93 17.74
CA TYR A 846 -35.67 -27.14 18.09
C TYR A 846 -35.46 -28.38 18.98
N LYS A 847 -36.20 -28.49 20.10
CA LYS A 847 -36.09 -29.63 21.02
C LYS A 847 -36.47 -30.95 20.36
N TYR A 848 -37.48 -30.93 19.48
CA TYR A 848 -37.89 -32.09 18.71
C TYR A 848 -36.82 -32.53 17.70
N LEU A 849 -36.21 -31.58 17.00
CA LEU A 849 -35.12 -31.84 16.05
C LEU A 849 -33.93 -32.50 16.75
N LEU A 850 -33.54 -31.96 17.92
CA LEU A 850 -32.47 -32.49 18.77
C LEU A 850 -32.78 -33.93 19.22
N ALA A 851 -33.98 -34.17 19.76
CA ALA A 851 -34.37 -35.49 20.25
C ALA A 851 -34.48 -36.56 19.16
N ARG A 852 -34.94 -36.19 17.95
CA ARG A 852 -35.16 -37.16 16.85
C ARG A 852 -33.91 -37.45 16.03
N ARG A 853 -32.92 -36.55 16.07
CA ARG A 853 -31.67 -36.64 15.30
C ARG A 853 -30.44 -36.48 16.20
N GLU A 854 -30.40 -37.21 17.31
CA GLU A 854 -29.35 -37.10 18.34
C GLU A 854 -27.93 -37.24 17.77
N LYS A 855 -27.69 -38.22 16.89
CA LYS A 855 -26.37 -38.42 16.24
C LYS A 855 -25.97 -37.23 15.35
N ASP A 856 -26.91 -36.66 14.60
CA ASP A 856 -26.66 -35.49 13.75
C ASP A 856 -26.34 -34.26 14.62
N PHE A 857 -27.04 -34.12 15.75
CA PHE A 857 -26.78 -33.07 16.74
C PHE A 857 -25.41 -33.24 17.40
N GLU A 858 -25.02 -34.45 17.82
CA GLU A 858 -23.70 -34.73 18.39
C GLU A 858 -22.57 -34.36 17.43
N LEU A 859 -22.71 -34.74 16.15
CA LEU A 859 -21.75 -34.38 15.11
C LEU A 859 -21.67 -32.86 14.93
N LEU A 860 -22.80 -32.17 14.79
CA LEU A 860 -22.83 -30.71 14.63
C LEU A 860 -22.22 -30.01 15.85
N ASN A 861 -22.60 -30.44 17.06
CA ASN A 861 -22.11 -29.89 18.31
C ASN A 861 -20.61 -30.14 18.50
N HIS A 862 -20.09 -31.29 18.07
CA HIS A 862 -18.66 -31.56 18.07
C HIS A 862 -17.90 -30.59 17.16
N VAL A 863 -18.40 -30.35 15.95
CA VAL A 863 -17.81 -29.37 15.03
C VAL A 863 -17.91 -27.96 15.61
N PHE A 864 -19.09 -27.52 16.04
CA PHE A 864 -19.31 -26.17 16.57
C PHE A 864 -18.44 -25.90 17.81
N LYS A 865 -18.36 -26.85 18.75
CA LYS A 865 -17.50 -26.72 19.94
C LYS A 865 -16.03 -26.59 19.59
N SER A 866 -15.56 -27.34 18.59
CA SER A 866 -14.16 -27.22 18.14
C SER A 866 -13.83 -25.85 17.55
N CYS A 867 -14.85 -25.16 17.03
CA CYS A 867 -14.76 -23.82 16.47
C CYS A 867 -15.14 -22.74 17.50
N GLY A 868 -15.34 -23.08 18.77
CA GLY A 868 -15.73 -22.13 19.83
C GLY A 868 -17.18 -21.63 19.76
N VAL A 869 -18.05 -22.31 19.02
CA VAL A 869 -19.48 -22.01 18.90
C VAL A 869 -20.29 -22.94 19.81
N LEU A 870 -21.27 -22.40 20.51
CA LEU A 870 -22.13 -23.15 21.43
C LEU A 870 -23.55 -23.26 20.88
N LEU A 871 -24.11 -24.49 20.90
CA LEU A 871 -25.52 -24.74 20.60
C LEU A 871 -26.35 -24.80 21.89
N PRO A 872 -27.62 -24.35 21.86
CA PRO A 872 -28.52 -24.52 22.99
C PRO A 872 -28.69 -26.00 23.36
N SER A 873 -28.64 -26.31 24.65
CA SER A 873 -28.85 -27.67 25.15
C SER A 873 -30.34 -28.01 25.28
N MET A 874 -30.69 -29.28 25.55
CA MET A 874 -32.07 -29.66 25.87
C MET A 874 -32.60 -28.97 27.13
N GLU A 875 -31.71 -28.63 28.07
CA GLU A 875 -32.03 -27.98 29.34
C GLU A 875 -32.09 -26.45 29.24
N SER A 876 -31.59 -25.87 28.15
CA SER A 876 -31.62 -24.43 27.90
C SER A 876 -33.07 -23.91 27.92
N ASN A 877 -33.24 -22.71 28.49
CA ASN A 877 -34.55 -22.11 28.63
C ASN A 877 -35.08 -21.56 27.29
N SER A 878 -36.38 -21.31 27.20
CA SER A 878 -37.03 -20.89 25.94
C SER A 878 -36.50 -19.58 25.36
N ASN A 879 -36.08 -18.61 26.19
CA ASN A 879 -35.51 -17.34 25.70
C ASN A 879 -34.11 -17.54 25.16
N GLU A 880 -33.30 -18.32 25.87
CA GLU A 880 -31.92 -18.66 25.49
C GLU A 880 -31.88 -19.38 24.15
N ILE A 881 -32.75 -20.37 23.93
CA ILE A 881 -32.85 -21.08 22.64
C ILE A 881 -33.17 -20.11 21.51
N VAL A 882 -34.18 -19.25 21.69
CA VAL A 882 -34.57 -18.28 20.65
C VAL A 882 -33.44 -17.30 20.35
N ASN A 883 -32.85 -16.69 21.37
CA ASN A 883 -31.79 -15.69 21.19
C ASN A 883 -30.54 -16.31 20.52
N GLN A 884 -30.09 -17.47 20.98
CA GLN A 884 -28.94 -18.15 20.37
C GLN A 884 -29.23 -18.60 18.94
N LEU A 885 -30.44 -19.08 18.63
CA LEU A 885 -30.80 -19.41 17.25
C LEU A 885 -30.77 -18.17 16.35
N VAL A 886 -31.22 -17.01 16.84
CA VAL A 886 -31.11 -15.74 16.09
C VAL A 886 -29.65 -15.37 15.84
N GLU A 887 -28.78 -15.49 16.84
CA GLU A 887 -27.35 -15.22 16.69
C GLU A 887 -26.63 -16.19 15.76
N LEU A 888 -27.03 -17.47 15.77
CA LEU A 888 -26.44 -18.53 14.93
C LEU A 888 -27.03 -18.58 13.52
N LYS A 889 -28.17 -17.94 13.26
CA LYS A 889 -28.83 -17.91 11.95
C LYS A 889 -27.84 -17.66 10.80
N PRO A 890 -26.95 -16.67 10.87
CA PRO A 890 -26.11 -16.35 9.72
C PRO A 890 -25.02 -17.40 9.49
N LEU A 891 -24.49 -18.01 10.55
CA LEU A 891 -23.60 -19.17 10.42
C LEU A 891 -24.32 -20.33 9.75
N LEU A 892 -25.55 -20.63 10.18
CA LEU A 892 -26.35 -21.72 9.61
C LEU A 892 -26.65 -21.49 8.11
N ASP A 893 -26.93 -20.25 7.70
CA ASP A 893 -27.15 -19.89 6.29
C ASP A 893 -25.89 -20.07 5.44
N LEU A 894 -24.75 -19.59 5.92
CA LEU A 894 -23.49 -19.70 5.19
C LEU A 894 -22.98 -21.15 5.16
N LEU A 895 -23.18 -21.93 6.22
CA LEU A 895 -22.94 -23.38 6.20
C LEU A 895 -23.85 -24.08 5.20
N ALA A 896 -25.13 -23.75 5.20
CA ALA A 896 -26.11 -24.27 4.26
C ALA A 896 -25.76 -23.93 2.80
N LEU A 897 -25.18 -22.75 2.56
CA LEU A 897 -24.63 -22.32 1.27
C LEU A 897 -23.38 -23.11 0.89
N ARG A 898 -22.39 -23.22 1.80
CA ARG A 898 -21.15 -23.98 1.59
C ARG A 898 -21.42 -25.45 1.28
N LEU A 899 -22.41 -26.04 1.94
CA LEU A 899 -22.86 -27.42 1.69
C LEU A 899 -23.52 -27.64 0.32
N ARG A 900 -23.95 -26.59 -0.39
CA ARG A 900 -24.43 -26.68 -1.78
C ARG A 900 -23.28 -26.80 -2.79
N GLU A 901 -22.09 -26.31 -2.46
CA GLU A 901 -20.93 -26.38 -3.34
C GLU A 901 -20.32 -27.80 -3.38
N TYR A 902 -20.60 -28.60 -2.35
CA TYR A 902 -20.23 -30.01 -2.32
C TYR A 902 -21.29 -30.94 -2.93
N THR A 903 -22.21 -30.46 -3.76
CA THR A 903 -23.20 -31.30 -4.44
C THR A 903 -23.18 -30.97 -5.91
#